data_AF-A0A3B9H726-F1
#
_entry.id   AF-A0A3B9H726-F1
#
_cell.length_a   1.000
_cell.length_b   1.000
_cell.length_c   1.000
_cell.angle_alpha   90.00
_cell.angle_beta   90.00
_cell.angle_gamma   90.00
#
_symmetry.space_group_name_H-M   'P 1'
#
loop_
_entity.id
_entity.type
_entity.pdbx_description
1 polymer ?
#
loop_
_entity_poly.entity_id
_entity_poly.type
_entity_poly.pdbx_seq_one_letter_code
_entity_poly.pdbx_strand_id
1 'polypeptide(L)'
;DLDSEFDCSDPTNRAARAIFGDINYWWVFNDKGNIHTETNGDPIGMEIRAQAFAFATNDEVNNMTFYNYELINRSTQTLTDTYFGQWADTDIGGYNDDYVGCDVSRGLGFCYNGDNYDNAVGSANGYGSNPPAIGIDFFEGPYQDADGIDNAVGIGFNEAVEGNGIGYGDGIADNERFGMRSFLYMNRSGTGLGSFAADPVFGIDYYNYLRGIWLDGTSFVYGGTGHVSDPAATSVACDFTFPGNSDKLNWGTGGIPMDPWDEFSEGNPEGDRRTLQSAGPFTLEPGALNNITVGVVWARAVNGNNVAAVEAIKIADQKAQALFENCFRIIDGPDAPEITIQELDRELILYLTNPVTSNNAAEDYEVRDPFIIVPDSLIGTPEEWDTRYRFQGYQIFQVKDETVGPSDLENVDVARLLAQVDIKDGIAQLINYEFDEAIGVAIANEMVDGEDVGIRHSFKVTRDLFAQGDNRLINHKTYHYMALAYSHNEYKPYDPDEPALLDGQKKPYLAGRKAPGGGIKSVSGIPHIPAPELGGTVVNTEYGDGPKITRIEGTGNGSLIVDITPESEAAIVANYKLDEVEYQNGKGPVRIKVIDPLNVISGEFELRFIPHNTLLYAMDSATWMLTNLATGEKVTSDQTIAVDNEQLIPEWGISVQIQQYKYYKPYSERWYTDFLEGTIEFSDSSKQWLTGVPDADGATDQNWIRSGTAYEAPNPGNVCDQPIPKYNDWTGYDDEEKYEQILDGTWAPFLLCSRNCENTIVGNAIASSLSGKELINLPSIDVVITKDRSKWTRCAVIEMQTETLLSEGGKSHGLARAGQSVDKYGLPDGTGTGMGWFPGYAIDVETGERLNMAFGEDSWLGGDNGRDMIWNPTWRMFNAVNGDVYWGGKHTIFVFGNRKRSGGAASPEMPAYDDGVYLEDNLVNGTSGNRNKAWRACMWVGQPMLDFSSIGDVYSDTYDFIKTDVKIRLRVAKKYEKYATKGYYTTPIGDTAYAANEWYPLYRFTTTDIATITSNNDTAVSALDLINVVPNPYYAYSAYESNKLDSRIKITNLPDVCNINIYSVGGTHVREFRKDNTITFQDWDLKNQVGIPIASGVYIIHIEAPGIGERIIKWFGAIRPPILDNF
;
A
#
# COMPACT_ATOMS: atom_id res chain seq x y z
N ASP A 1 5.31 31.09 -2.48
CA ASP A 1 5.25 30.83 -1.03
C ASP A 1 6.15 29.63 -0.74
N LEU A 2 7.43 29.88 -0.41
CA LEU A 2 8.41 28.81 -0.20
C LEU A 2 8.26 28.16 1.19
N ASP A 3 7.62 28.85 2.12
CA ASP A 3 7.48 28.45 3.52
C ASP A 3 6.04 28.02 3.87
N SER A 4 5.13 28.01 2.88
CA SER A 4 3.70 27.63 3.01
C SER A 4 2.89 28.47 4.02
N GLU A 5 3.42 29.63 4.44
CA GLU A 5 2.79 30.52 5.43
C GLU A 5 1.78 31.49 4.80
N PHE A 6 1.71 31.56 3.47
CA PHE A 6 0.84 32.52 2.78
C PHE A 6 -0.53 31.91 2.48
N ASP A 7 -1.52 32.28 3.28
CA ASP A 7 -2.91 31.94 3.03
C ASP A 7 -3.59 33.07 2.24
N CYS A 8 -3.79 32.85 0.94
CA CYS A 8 -4.54 33.79 0.12
C CYS A 8 -6.06 33.66 0.33
N SER A 9 -6.56 32.65 1.06
CA SER A 9 -7.99 32.56 1.37
C SER A 9 -8.39 33.61 2.42
N ASP A 10 -7.45 34.04 3.26
CA ASP A 10 -7.61 35.16 4.19
C ASP A 10 -7.68 36.51 3.43
N PRO A 11 -8.83 37.21 3.44
CA PRO A 11 -9.04 38.48 2.74
C PRO A 11 -8.05 39.58 3.17
N THR A 12 -7.47 39.47 4.37
CA THR A 12 -6.51 40.43 4.92
C THR A 12 -5.07 40.18 4.47
N ASN A 13 -4.76 38.97 3.97
CA ASN A 13 -3.44 38.57 3.50
C ASN A 13 -3.27 38.62 1.96
N ARG A 14 -4.36 38.71 1.18
CA ARG A 14 -4.34 38.79 -0.31
C ARG A 14 -3.56 39.98 -0.91
N ALA A 15 -3.06 40.91 -0.10
CA ALA A 15 -2.25 42.04 -0.52
C ALA A 15 -0.75 41.70 -0.78
N ALA A 16 -0.29 40.47 -0.52
CA ALA A 16 1.13 40.12 -0.69
C ALA A 16 1.50 39.63 -2.10
N ARG A 17 2.73 39.95 -2.51
CA ARG A 17 3.33 39.69 -3.83
C ARG A 17 3.73 38.22 -4.00
N ALA A 18 2.74 37.33 -4.14
CA ALA A 18 2.97 35.94 -4.50
C ALA A 18 3.25 35.80 -6.01
N ILE A 19 4.15 34.88 -6.36
CA ILE A 19 4.41 34.44 -7.74
C ILE A 19 3.71 33.08 -7.88
N PHE A 20 2.84 32.95 -8.88
CA PHE A 20 2.03 31.75 -9.15
C PHE A 20 2.43 31.07 -10.47
N GLY A 21 2.05 29.80 -10.63
CA GLY A 21 2.24 29.04 -11.87
C GLY A 21 3.60 28.35 -12.02
N ASP A 22 3.63 27.33 -12.88
CA ASP A 22 4.87 26.67 -13.32
C ASP A 22 5.66 27.56 -14.29
N ILE A 23 4.93 28.42 -15.03
CA ILE A 23 5.49 29.51 -15.83
C ILE A 23 4.81 30.81 -15.37
N ASN A 24 5.62 31.82 -15.05
CA ASN A 24 5.15 33.15 -14.66
C ASN A 24 5.92 34.22 -15.43
N TYR A 25 5.17 35.13 -16.06
CA TYR A 25 5.69 36.36 -16.63
C TYR A 25 5.22 37.53 -15.81
N TRP A 26 6.16 38.35 -15.33
CA TRP A 26 5.87 39.54 -14.53
C TRP A 26 6.38 40.80 -15.22
N TRP A 27 5.55 41.84 -15.27
CA TRP A 27 5.93 43.13 -15.87
C TRP A 27 5.23 44.32 -15.18
N VAL A 28 5.74 45.54 -15.45
CA VAL A 28 5.18 46.79 -14.92
C VAL A 28 5.01 47.79 -16.05
N PHE A 29 3.88 48.48 -16.05
CA PHE A 29 3.60 49.58 -16.96
C PHE A 29 2.91 50.72 -16.22
N ASN A 30 3.02 51.95 -16.74
CA ASN A 30 2.37 53.12 -16.17
C ASN A 30 1.91 54.06 -17.28
N ASP A 31 0.87 54.82 -17.01
CA ASP A 31 0.24 55.70 -18.00
C ASP A 31 0.94 57.07 -18.13
N LYS A 32 1.93 57.37 -17.29
CA LYS A 32 2.65 58.66 -17.21
C LYS A 32 3.96 58.68 -18.01
N GLY A 33 3.99 57.98 -19.14
CA GLY A 33 5.17 57.88 -20.01
C GLY A 33 5.18 58.81 -21.23
N ASN A 34 4.07 58.87 -21.99
CA ASN A 34 3.94 59.62 -23.26
C ASN A 34 2.47 59.98 -23.53
N ILE A 35 2.16 60.65 -24.65
CA ILE A 35 0.78 60.90 -25.10
C ILE A 35 0.02 59.58 -25.33
N HIS A 36 -1.24 59.52 -24.91
CA HIS A 36 -2.10 58.35 -25.13
C HIS A 36 -2.66 58.41 -26.56
N THR A 37 -2.01 57.75 -27.51
CA THR A 37 -2.40 57.82 -28.94
C THR A 37 -3.66 57.04 -29.27
N GLU A 38 -4.01 56.03 -28.46
CA GLU A 38 -5.19 55.19 -28.68
C GLU A 38 -6.46 55.90 -28.16
N THR A 39 -6.47 56.26 -26.87
CA THR A 39 -7.64 56.87 -26.22
C THR A 39 -7.71 58.38 -26.37
N ASN A 40 -6.61 59.06 -26.72
CA ASN A 40 -6.46 60.52 -26.63
C ASN A 40 -6.79 61.10 -25.23
N GLY A 41 -6.74 60.27 -24.18
CA GLY A 41 -7.01 60.65 -22.80
C GLY A 41 -5.81 61.34 -22.14
N ASP A 42 -6.10 62.09 -21.06
CA ASP A 42 -5.06 62.62 -20.19
C ASP A 42 -4.54 61.52 -19.24
N PRO A 43 -3.21 61.47 -18.96
CA PRO A 43 -2.66 60.52 -18.01
C PRO A 43 -3.16 60.82 -16.59
N ILE A 44 -3.66 59.80 -15.92
CA ILE A 44 -4.21 59.83 -14.56
C ILE A 44 -3.18 59.43 -13.49
N GLY A 45 -2.02 58.90 -13.89
CA GLY A 45 -0.90 58.62 -12.98
C GLY A 45 -1.00 57.25 -12.30
N MET A 46 -1.45 56.24 -13.03
CA MET A 46 -1.57 54.85 -12.60
C MET A 46 -0.31 54.05 -12.94
N GLU A 47 0.17 53.26 -11.97
CA GLU A 47 1.14 52.18 -12.19
C GLU A 47 0.39 50.86 -12.08
N ILE A 48 0.60 49.96 -13.04
CA ILE A 48 0.03 48.62 -13.06
C ILE A 48 1.19 47.63 -13.04
N ARG A 49 1.17 46.71 -12.08
CA ARG A 49 2.08 45.56 -12.07
C ARG A 49 1.27 44.33 -12.42
N ALA A 50 1.67 43.63 -13.45
CA ALA A 50 0.95 42.50 -13.98
C ALA A 50 1.78 41.24 -13.85
N GLN A 51 1.09 40.14 -13.59
CA GLN A 51 1.60 38.80 -13.77
C GLN A 51 0.65 38.02 -14.68
N ALA A 52 1.21 37.23 -15.59
CA ALA A 52 0.52 36.20 -16.35
C ALA A 52 1.15 34.87 -16.02
N PHE A 53 0.33 33.87 -15.70
CA PHE A 53 0.82 32.57 -15.27
C PHE A 53 -0.08 31.43 -15.74
N ALA A 54 0.52 30.24 -15.84
CA ALA A 54 -0.14 29.02 -16.24
C ALA A 54 0.44 27.83 -15.47
N PHE A 55 -0.32 26.74 -15.43
CA PHE A 55 0.06 25.51 -14.76
C PHE A 55 0.22 24.40 -15.79
N ALA A 56 1.29 23.63 -15.67
CA ALA A 56 1.50 22.42 -16.46
C ALA A 56 0.78 21.27 -15.75
N THR A 57 -0.39 20.92 -16.27
CA THR A 57 -1.24 19.84 -15.73
C THR A 57 -1.67 18.91 -16.86
N ASN A 58 -2.15 17.71 -16.51
CA ASN A 58 -2.68 16.76 -17.49
C ASN A 58 -4.22 16.77 -17.48
N ASP A 59 -4.83 17.92 -17.17
CA ASP A 59 -6.28 18.13 -17.12
C ASP A 59 -6.64 19.49 -17.76
N GLU A 60 -7.89 19.93 -17.64
CA GLU A 60 -8.41 21.14 -18.26
C GLU A 60 -7.72 22.42 -17.77
N VAL A 61 -7.07 22.42 -16.60
CA VAL A 61 -6.28 23.57 -16.13
C VAL A 61 -5.14 23.89 -17.09
N ASN A 62 -4.63 22.89 -17.83
CA ASN A 62 -3.62 23.07 -18.87
C ASN A 62 -4.10 23.96 -20.03
N ASN A 63 -5.42 24.10 -20.19
CA ASN A 63 -6.07 24.93 -21.20
C ASN A 63 -6.44 26.33 -20.68
N MET A 64 -5.82 26.78 -19.58
CA MET A 64 -6.16 28.04 -18.93
C MET A 64 -4.93 28.92 -18.72
N THR A 65 -5.13 30.23 -18.79
CA THR A 65 -4.13 31.22 -18.35
C THR A 65 -4.74 32.18 -17.34
N PHE A 66 -3.92 32.62 -16.41
CA PHE A 66 -4.36 33.48 -15.31
C PHE A 66 -3.58 34.78 -15.33
N TYR A 67 -4.26 35.86 -14.98
CA TYR A 67 -3.68 37.19 -14.95
C TYR A 67 -4.02 37.85 -13.63
N ASN A 68 -3.02 38.46 -13.00
CA ASN A 68 -3.21 39.27 -11.81
C ASN A 68 -2.59 40.65 -12.02
N TYR A 69 -3.37 41.70 -11.73
CA TYR A 69 -3.05 43.11 -11.94
C TYR A 69 -3.11 43.86 -10.61
N GLU A 70 -1.98 44.35 -10.15
CA GLU A 70 -1.84 45.27 -9.01
C GLU A 70 -1.92 46.71 -9.53
N LEU A 71 -3.03 47.39 -9.24
CA LEU A 71 -3.32 48.77 -9.59
C LEU A 71 -2.87 49.71 -8.47
N ILE A 72 -1.97 50.66 -8.79
CA ILE A 72 -1.45 51.62 -7.81
C ILE A 72 -1.68 53.04 -8.32
N ASN A 73 -2.43 53.84 -7.55
CA ASN A 73 -2.54 55.27 -7.80
C ASN A 73 -1.25 55.97 -7.36
N ARG A 74 -0.37 56.27 -8.33
CA ARG A 74 0.88 57.02 -8.11
C ARG A 74 0.69 58.54 -8.25
N SER A 75 -0.52 58.99 -8.52
CA SER A 75 -0.85 60.40 -8.64
C SER A 75 -1.02 61.06 -7.26
N THR A 76 -1.18 62.38 -7.24
CA THR A 76 -1.57 63.13 -6.03
C THR A 76 -3.07 63.39 -5.94
N GLN A 77 -3.86 62.82 -6.85
CA GLN A 77 -5.31 63.04 -6.95
C GLN A 77 -6.04 61.77 -6.49
N THR A 78 -7.12 61.96 -5.73
CA THR A 78 -8.09 60.90 -5.47
C THR A 78 -8.91 60.69 -6.75
N LEU A 79 -8.97 59.46 -7.24
CA LEU A 79 -9.83 59.09 -8.35
C LEU A 79 -11.18 58.66 -7.77
N THR A 80 -12.25 59.39 -8.12
CA THR A 80 -13.63 59.07 -7.75
C THR A 80 -14.40 58.64 -8.99
N ASP A 81 -15.46 57.85 -8.82
CA ASP A 81 -16.21 57.24 -9.92
C ASP A 81 -15.30 56.41 -10.86
N THR A 82 -14.36 55.67 -10.25
CA THR A 82 -13.37 54.85 -10.96
C THR A 82 -13.99 53.52 -11.37
N TYR A 83 -13.72 53.09 -12.59
CA TYR A 83 -14.10 51.78 -13.10
C TYR A 83 -12.85 51.07 -13.60
N PHE A 84 -12.79 49.77 -13.36
CA PHE A 84 -11.87 48.89 -14.04
C PHE A 84 -12.66 48.04 -15.04
N GLY A 85 -12.08 47.77 -16.20
CA GLY A 85 -12.67 46.81 -17.11
C GLY A 85 -11.65 45.93 -17.81
N GLN A 86 -12.02 44.67 -17.97
CA GLN A 86 -11.29 43.67 -18.72
C GLN A 86 -11.83 43.68 -20.15
N TRP A 87 -11.06 44.28 -21.06
CA TRP A 87 -11.36 44.33 -22.48
C TRP A 87 -10.78 43.11 -23.19
N ALA A 88 -11.56 42.45 -24.04
CA ALA A 88 -11.08 41.35 -24.87
C ALA A 88 -11.54 41.51 -26.33
N ASP A 89 -10.57 41.33 -27.23
CA ASP A 89 -10.77 41.12 -28.66
C ASP A 89 -10.42 39.66 -28.93
N THR A 90 -11.42 38.79 -28.99
CA THR A 90 -11.23 37.34 -28.79
C THR A 90 -10.87 36.58 -30.07
N ASP A 91 -11.34 37.05 -31.23
CA ASP A 91 -11.09 36.45 -32.57
C ASP A 91 -11.05 34.92 -32.58
N ILE A 92 -12.20 34.23 -32.43
CA ILE A 92 -12.22 32.75 -32.39
C ILE A 92 -12.08 32.20 -33.80
N GLY A 93 -10.83 32.13 -34.28
CA GLY A 93 -10.52 31.74 -35.64
C GLY A 93 -10.97 32.81 -36.63
N GLY A 94 -12.09 32.58 -37.32
CA GLY A 94 -12.73 33.56 -38.20
C GLY A 94 -13.40 34.69 -37.42
N TYR A 95 -12.80 35.88 -37.40
CA TYR A 95 -13.35 37.03 -36.66
C TYR A 95 -14.70 37.58 -37.17
N ASN A 96 -15.33 37.05 -38.23
CA ASN A 96 -16.60 37.63 -38.73
C ASN A 96 -17.84 36.89 -38.25
N ASP A 97 -17.66 35.76 -37.57
CA ASP A 97 -18.70 34.83 -37.15
C ASP A 97 -18.74 34.64 -35.62
N ASP A 98 -18.33 35.65 -34.85
CA ASP A 98 -18.35 35.59 -33.39
C ASP A 98 -19.72 36.02 -32.80
N TYR A 99 -20.15 35.31 -31.76
CA TYR A 99 -21.19 35.64 -30.80
C TYR A 99 -20.63 35.70 -29.38
N VAL A 100 -21.33 36.40 -28.50
CA VAL A 100 -20.88 36.64 -27.12
C VAL A 100 -22.01 36.47 -26.11
N GLY A 101 -21.64 36.33 -24.85
CA GLY A 101 -22.56 36.36 -23.73
C GLY A 101 -21.85 36.31 -22.39
N CYS A 102 -22.62 36.22 -21.31
CA CYS A 102 -22.06 36.12 -19.96
C CYS A 102 -22.85 35.18 -19.05
N ASP A 103 -22.18 34.68 -18.01
CA ASP A 103 -22.79 33.96 -16.89
C ASP A 103 -22.65 34.81 -15.62
N VAL A 104 -23.76 35.40 -15.18
CA VAL A 104 -23.80 36.41 -14.11
C VAL A 104 -23.44 35.80 -12.76
N SER A 105 -23.83 34.55 -12.47
CA SER A 105 -23.47 33.90 -11.20
C SER A 105 -22.00 33.46 -11.14
N ARG A 106 -21.32 33.33 -12.28
CA ARG A 106 -19.88 33.00 -12.32
C ARG A 106 -18.98 34.22 -12.37
N GLY A 107 -19.47 35.35 -12.88
CA GLY A 107 -18.59 36.46 -13.24
C GLY A 107 -17.91 36.26 -14.60
N LEU A 108 -18.36 35.27 -15.38
CA LEU A 108 -17.77 34.82 -16.64
C LEU A 108 -18.35 35.60 -17.85
N GLY A 109 -17.51 36.22 -18.66
CA GLY A 109 -17.84 36.70 -20.00
C GLY A 109 -17.27 35.75 -21.06
N PHE A 110 -17.97 35.46 -22.14
CA PHE A 110 -17.52 34.49 -23.13
C PHE A 110 -17.83 34.88 -24.58
N CYS A 111 -17.04 34.31 -25.49
CA CYS A 111 -17.19 34.39 -26.93
C CYS A 111 -17.22 32.96 -27.52
N TYR A 112 -18.00 32.76 -28.58
CA TYR A 112 -18.18 31.49 -29.27
C TYR A 112 -18.63 31.74 -30.72
N ASN A 113 -18.46 30.74 -31.59
CA ASN A 113 -18.86 30.87 -32.98
C ASN A 113 -20.39 30.94 -33.15
N GLY A 114 -20.89 31.78 -34.05
CA GLY A 114 -22.30 31.98 -34.35
C GLY A 114 -22.95 30.77 -35.02
N ASP A 115 -22.16 29.98 -35.74
CA ASP A 115 -22.57 28.72 -36.35
C ASP A 115 -21.66 27.52 -35.97
N ASN A 116 -21.97 26.33 -36.49
CA ASN A 116 -21.23 25.09 -36.16
C ASN A 116 -19.90 24.93 -36.92
N TYR A 117 -19.52 25.87 -37.79
CA TYR A 117 -18.34 25.77 -38.65
C TYR A 117 -17.59 27.10 -38.75
N ASP A 118 -16.47 27.20 -38.04
CA ASP A 118 -15.63 28.39 -38.09
C ASP A 118 -14.78 28.43 -39.37
N ASN A 119 -14.96 29.52 -40.14
CA ASN A 119 -14.36 29.73 -41.46
C ASN A 119 -13.08 30.56 -41.38
N ALA A 120 -12.10 30.27 -42.25
CA ALA A 120 -10.92 31.11 -42.35
C ALA A 120 -11.26 32.51 -42.91
N VAL A 121 -10.79 33.57 -42.24
CA VAL A 121 -10.98 34.97 -42.64
C VAL A 121 -9.64 35.70 -42.74
N GLY A 122 -9.31 36.22 -43.92
CA GLY A 122 -8.06 36.95 -44.13
C GLY A 122 -6.84 36.06 -43.91
N SER A 123 -6.04 36.36 -42.88
CA SER A 123 -4.89 35.54 -42.46
C SER A 123 -5.19 34.64 -41.25
N ALA A 124 -6.37 34.72 -40.66
CA ALA A 124 -6.80 33.87 -39.57
C ALA A 124 -7.34 32.54 -40.13
N ASN A 125 -6.85 31.42 -39.59
CA ASN A 125 -7.37 30.10 -39.92
C ASN A 125 -8.57 29.83 -39.01
N GLY A 126 -9.67 29.32 -39.58
CA GLY A 126 -10.80 28.84 -38.78
C GLY A 126 -10.55 27.45 -38.16
N TYR A 127 -11.26 27.15 -37.08
CA TYR A 127 -11.24 25.90 -36.32
C TYR A 127 -12.10 24.77 -36.93
N GLY A 128 -12.86 25.06 -37.99
CA GLY A 128 -13.69 24.10 -38.70
C GLY A 128 -14.92 23.66 -37.89
N SER A 129 -15.30 22.38 -38.00
CA SER A 129 -16.47 21.84 -37.29
C SER A 129 -16.25 21.79 -35.77
N ASN A 130 -17.31 22.01 -34.99
CA ASN A 130 -17.27 22.06 -33.52
C ASN A 130 -16.23 23.07 -33.02
N PRO A 131 -16.35 24.37 -33.34
CA PRO A 131 -15.39 25.38 -32.92
C PRO A 131 -15.34 25.50 -31.38
N PRO A 132 -14.20 25.95 -30.81
CA PRO A 132 -14.08 26.18 -29.38
C PRO A 132 -14.88 27.43 -28.95
N ALA A 133 -15.04 27.59 -27.64
CA ALA A 133 -15.43 28.85 -27.01
C ALA A 133 -14.29 29.32 -26.10
N ILE A 134 -14.19 30.63 -25.88
CA ILE A 134 -13.27 31.25 -24.93
C ILE A 134 -14.06 32.05 -23.91
N GLY A 135 -13.67 31.94 -22.64
CA GLY A 135 -14.28 32.61 -21.51
C GLY A 135 -13.24 33.36 -20.68
N ILE A 136 -13.66 34.46 -20.07
CA ILE A 136 -12.88 35.23 -19.12
C ILE A 136 -13.67 35.34 -17.83
N ASP A 137 -13.16 34.70 -16.78
CA ASP A 137 -13.73 34.76 -15.44
C ASP A 137 -13.11 35.90 -14.63
N PHE A 138 -13.95 36.63 -13.92
CA PHE A 138 -13.59 37.76 -13.10
C PHE A 138 -13.56 37.37 -11.61
N PHE A 139 -12.51 36.63 -11.22
CA PHE A 139 -12.34 36.07 -9.89
C PHE A 139 -12.29 37.10 -8.75
N GLU A 140 -11.59 38.22 -8.99
CA GLU A 140 -11.30 39.22 -7.96
C GLU A 140 -11.19 40.60 -8.58
N GLY A 141 -11.93 41.58 -8.05
CA GLY A 141 -11.87 42.97 -8.49
C GLY A 141 -11.41 43.97 -7.44
N PRO A 142 -11.60 45.27 -7.74
CA PRO A 142 -11.34 46.35 -6.80
C PRO A 142 -12.18 46.22 -5.54
N TYR A 143 -11.65 46.71 -4.42
CA TYR A 143 -12.42 46.91 -3.20
C TYR A 143 -13.60 47.83 -3.44
N GLN A 144 -14.72 47.45 -2.85
CA GLN A 144 -15.86 48.34 -2.69
C GLN A 144 -15.50 49.46 -1.71
N ASP A 145 -16.09 50.65 -1.90
CA ASP A 145 -15.87 51.76 -0.97
C ASP A 145 -16.40 51.41 0.42
N ALA A 146 -15.55 51.59 1.44
CA ALA A 146 -15.86 51.26 2.82
C ALA A 146 -17.09 52.02 3.35
N ASP A 147 -18.08 51.28 3.84
CA ASP A 147 -19.31 51.80 4.46
C ASP A 147 -19.50 51.33 5.92
N GLY A 148 -18.58 50.50 6.42
CA GLY A 148 -18.56 49.95 7.77
C GLY A 148 -19.48 48.75 7.96
N ILE A 149 -19.95 48.12 6.88
CA ILE A 149 -20.91 47.02 6.87
C ILE A 149 -20.28 45.81 6.15
N ASP A 150 -20.66 44.61 6.58
CA ASP A 150 -20.48 43.38 5.81
C ASP A 150 -21.70 43.26 4.86
N ASN A 151 -21.52 43.57 3.57
CA ASN A 151 -22.61 43.59 2.61
C ASN A 151 -23.04 42.16 2.25
N ALA A 152 -24.35 41.94 2.18
CA ALA A 152 -24.89 40.60 1.98
C ALA A 152 -24.74 40.10 0.53
N VAL A 153 -24.79 38.77 0.38
CA VAL A 153 -25.11 38.14 -0.90
C VAL A 153 -26.59 38.39 -1.23
N GLY A 154 -26.86 39.05 -2.34
CA GLY A 154 -28.20 39.51 -2.74
C GLY A 154 -28.21 40.43 -3.95
N ILE A 155 -29.23 41.30 -4.03
CA ILE A 155 -29.44 42.24 -5.14
C ILE A 155 -29.63 43.70 -4.67
N GLY A 156 -29.46 43.95 -3.37
CA GLY A 156 -29.53 45.25 -2.76
C GLY A 156 -28.40 46.19 -3.21
N PHE A 157 -28.51 47.44 -2.79
CA PHE A 157 -27.46 48.44 -3.04
C PHE A 157 -26.16 47.98 -2.37
N ASN A 158 -25.06 47.94 -3.13
CA ASN A 158 -23.76 47.40 -2.71
C ASN A 158 -23.70 45.87 -2.44
N GLU A 159 -24.75 45.11 -2.72
CA GLU A 159 -24.72 43.64 -2.62
C GLU A 159 -24.19 43.00 -3.92
N ALA A 160 -23.86 41.71 -3.87
CA ALA A 160 -23.48 40.90 -5.03
C ALA A 160 -24.18 39.54 -5.01
N VAL A 161 -24.33 38.89 -6.17
CA VAL A 161 -24.87 37.53 -6.22
C VAL A 161 -23.80 36.49 -5.89
N GLU A 162 -24.23 35.32 -5.43
CA GLU A 162 -23.34 34.20 -5.12
C GLU A 162 -22.49 33.83 -6.33
N GLY A 163 -21.18 33.72 -6.12
CA GLY A 163 -20.18 33.40 -7.14
C GLY A 163 -19.63 34.58 -7.94
N ASN A 164 -20.19 35.79 -7.82
CA ASN A 164 -19.74 36.97 -8.58
C ASN A 164 -19.30 38.11 -7.66
N GLY A 165 -18.09 37.97 -7.11
CA GLY A 165 -17.49 38.85 -6.10
C GLY A 165 -17.07 38.08 -4.84
N ILE A 166 -16.22 38.69 -4.01
CA ILE A 166 -15.69 38.04 -2.79
C ILE A 166 -15.85 38.94 -1.56
N GLY A 167 -15.93 38.34 -0.37
CA GLY A 167 -16.07 39.04 0.92
C GLY A 167 -17.51 39.31 1.36
N TYR A 168 -18.50 39.10 0.48
CA TYR A 168 -19.90 39.37 0.81
C TYR A 168 -20.49 38.36 1.81
N GLY A 169 -20.97 38.84 2.96
CA GLY A 169 -21.70 38.05 3.95
C GLY A 169 -20.82 37.15 4.84
N ASP A 170 -19.52 37.44 4.93
CA ASP A 170 -18.54 36.61 5.65
C ASP A 170 -18.32 37.03 7.12
N GLY A 171 -18.97 38.12 7.56
CA GLY A 171 -18.88 38.69 8.90
C GLY A 171 -17.78 39.74 9.07
N ILE A 172 -17.00 40.07 8.04
CA ILE A 172 -15.92 41.05 8.06
C ILE A 172 -16.33 42.28 7.23
N ALA A 173 -16.59 43.40 7.91
CA ALA A 173 -16.94 44.64 7.22
C ALA A 173 -15.79 45.18 6.35
N ASP A 174 -16.16 45.75 5.20
CA ASP A 174 -15.28 46.47 4.26
C ASP A 174 -14.17 45.63 3.61
N ASN A 175 -14.34 44.30 3.53
CA ASN A 175 -13.43 43.42 2.78
C ASN A 175 -13.96 43.04 1.39
N GLU A 176 -15.15 43.54 1.02
CA GLU A 176 -15.85 43.19 -0.20
C GLU A 176 -15.10 43.68 -1.44
N ARG A 177 -14.99 42.79 -2.42
CA ARG A 177 -14.41 43.09 -3.72
C ARG A 177 -15.38 42.75 -4.81
N PHE A 178 -15.49 43.67 -5.76
CA PHE A 178 -16.36 43.49 -6.90
C PHE A 178 -15.94 42.29 -7.75
N GLY A 179 -16.91 41.50 -8.20
CA GLY A 179 -16.75 40.70 -9.41
C GLY A 179 -17.15 41.51 -10.64
N MET A 180 -17.67 40.83 -11.67
CA MET A 180 -18.26 41.46 -12.86
C MET A 180 -19.58 42.17 -12.50
N ARG A 181 -19.59 43.51 -12.56
CA ARG A 181 -20.76 44.37 -12.29
C ARG A 181 -21.55 44.75 -13.53
N SER A 182 -20.92 44.70 -14.70
CA SER A 182 -21.58 44.88 -15.99
C SER A 182 -20.85 44.08 -17.06
N PHE A 183 -21.61 43.55 -18.03
CA PHE A 183 -21.07 42.89 -19.21
C PHE A 183 -21.71 43.47 -20.47
N LEU A 184 -20.85 43.93 -21.38
CA LEU A 184 -21.26 44.47 -22.67
C LEU A 184 -20.35 43.99 -23.78
N TYR A 185 -20.80 44.27 -25.00
CA TYR A 185 -20.07 43.95 -26.19
C TYR A 185 -20.04 45.12 -27.17
N MET A 186 -19.00 45.15 -27.98
CA MET A 186 -18.86 46.03 -29.14
C MET A 186 -18.67 45.19 -30.39
N ASN A 187 -18.86 45.83 -31.54
CA ASN A 187 -18.62 45.22 -32.82
C ASN A 187 -17.78 46.15 -33.67
N ARG A 188 -16.91 45.58 -34.48
CA ARG A 188 -16.10 46.36 -35.41
C ARG A 188 -16.98 47.26 -36.28
N SER A 189 -16.50 48.46 -36.60
CA SER A 189 -17.29 49.33 -37.48
C SER A 189 -17.55 48.68 -38.85
N GLY A 190 -18.83 48.53 -39.22
CA GLY A 190 -19.27 48.05 -40.53
C GLY A 190 -19.62 46.57 -40.64
N THR A 191 -19.61 45.81 -39.53
CA THR A 191 -19.92 44.36 -39.45
C THR A 191 -21.33 44.08 -38.94
N GLY A 192 -22.31 44.89 -39.34
CA GLY A 192 -23.74 44.55 -39.20
C GLY A 192 -24.48 45.13 -37.99
N LEU A 193 -23.77 45.65 -36.98
CA LEU A 193 -24.37 46.42 -35.88
C LEU A 193 -24.28 47.92 -36.12
N GLY A 194 -25.25 48.67 -35.57
CA GLY A 194 -25.31 50.13 -35.75
C GLY A 194 -24.10 50.83 -35.15
N SER A 195 -23.85 52.09 -35.56
CA SER A 195 -22.70 52.88 -35.09
C SER A 195 -22.69 53.15 -33.59
N PHE A 196 -23.77 52.85 -32.88
CA PHE A 196 -23.87 52.94 -31.42
C PHE A 196 -22.98 51.91 -30.69
N ALA A 197 -22.66 50.79 -31.34
CA ALA A 197 -21.88 49.67 -30.80
C ALA A 197 -20.47 49.56 -31.41
N ALA A 198 -20.00 50.60 -32.10
CA ALA A 198 -18.69 50.60 -32.77
C ALA A 198 -17.51 50.70 -31.78
N ASP A 199 -16.29 50.50 -32.26
CA ASP A 199 -15.07 50.69 -31.47
C ASP A 199 -14.95 52.11 -30.89
N PRO A 200 -14.56 52.27 -29.61
CA PRO A 200 -14.36 53.57 -28.98
C PRO A 200 -13.16 54.31 -29.59
N VAL A 201 -13.22 55.65 -29.67
CA VAL A 201 -12.17 56.48 -30.31
C VAL A 201 -11.57 57.49 -29.33
N PHE A 202 -12.35 57.97 -28.37
CA PHE A 202 -11.94 58.93 -27.36
C PHE A 202 -12.08 58.35 -25.95
N GLY A 203 -11.28 58.84 -25.00
CA GLY A 203 -11.30 58.35 -23.61
C GLY A 203 -12.70 58.36 -22.95
N ILE A 204 -13.58 59.29 -23.36
CA ILE A 204 -14.97 59.31 -22.90
C ILE A 204 -15.81 58.14 -23.42
N ASP A 205 -15.51 57.63 -24.62
CA ASP A 205 -16.18 56.48 -25.21
C ASP A 205 -15.89 55.22 -24.39
N TYR A 206 -14.60 54.99 -24.06
CA TYR A 206 -14.18 53.92 -23.16
C TYR A 206 -14.85 54.04 -21.78
N TYR A 207 -14.90 55.25 -21.22
CA TYR A 207 -15.52 55.50 -19.92
C TYR A 207 -17.04 55.27 -19.93
N ASN A 208 -17.72 55.63 -21.02
CA ASN A 208 -19.16 55.37 -21.18
C ASN A 208 -19.44 53.87 -21.28
N TYR A 209 -18.62 53.12 -22.02
CA TYR A 209 -18.76 51.68 -22.08
C TYR A 209 -18.55 51.03 -20.70
N LEU A 210 -17.50 51.40 -19.95
CA LEU A 210 -17.31 50.93 -18.57
C LEU A 210 -18.54 51.17 -17.66
N ARG A 211 -19.37 52.15 -18.00
CA ARG A 211 -20.56 52.57 -17.24
C ARG A 211 -21.89 52.00 -17.74
N GLY A 212 -21.89 51.12 -18.73
CA GLY A 212 -23.15 50.60 -19.23
C GLY A 212 -23.81 51.44 -20.34
N ILE A 213 -23.06 52.28 -21.07
CA ILE A 213 -23.61 53.31 -21.97
C ILE A 213 -23.03 53.15 -23.38
N TRP A 214 -23.91 53.08 -24.39
CA TRP A 214 -23.55 53.04 -25.81
C TRP A 214 -22.93 54.37 -26.29
N LEU A 215 -22.26 54.38 -27.45
CA LEU A 215 -21.61 55.59 -28.00
C LEU A 215 -22.57 56.74 -28.30
N ASP A 216 -23.85 56.44 -28.52
CA ASP A 216 -24.88 57.45 -28.75
C ASP A 216 -25.50 58.02 -27.45
N GLY A 217 -25.00 57.55 -26.29
CA GLY A 217 -25.42 57.99 -24.96
C GLY A 217 -26.64 57.27 -24.40
N THR A 218 -27.17 56.25 -25.09
CA THR A 218 -28.26 55.41 -24.58
C THR A 218 -27.74 54.32 -23.64
N SER A 219 -28.56 53.90 -22.67
CA SER A 219 -28.24 52.78 -21.78
C SER A 219 -28.57 51.44 -22.44
N PHE A 220 -27.91 50.37 -21.99
CA PHE A 220 -28.27 48.99 -22.33
C PHE A 220 -29.69 48.67 -21.84
N VAL A 221 -30.45 47.95 -22.67
CA VAL A 221 -31.78 47.45 -22.35
C VAL A 221 -31.89 45.96 -22.65
N TYR A 222 -32.76 45.25 -21.94
CA TYR A 222 -32.88 43.80 -22.08
C TYR A 222 -33.59 43.40 -23.39
N GLY A 223 -33.10 42.37 -24.08
CA GLY A 223 -33.70 41.79 -25.31
C GLY A 223 -33.10 42.31 -26.63
N GLY A 224 -33.25 41.55 -27.71
CA GLY A 224 -32.71 41.88 -29.04
C GLY A 224 -31.18 42.08 -29.03
N THR A 225 -30.68 43.12 -29.70
CA THR A 225 -29.25 43.51 -29.64
C THR A 225 -28.84 44.22 -28.34
N GLY A 226 -29.76 44.45 -27.40
CA GLY A 226 -29.47 45.21 -26.18
C GLY A 226 -29.54 46.74 -26.32
N HIS A 227 -30.04 47.23 -27.46
CA HIS A 227 -30.17 48.66 -27.77
C HIS A 227 -31.61 49.01 -28.11
N VAL A 228 -32.07 50.18 -27.68
CA VAL A 228 -33.48 50.65 -27.81
C VAL A 228 -33.97 50.81 -29.26
N SER A 229 -33.08 50.75 -30.26
CA SER A 229 -33.47 50.78 -31.68
C SER A 229 -33.94 49.42 -32.20
N ASP A 230 -33.65 48.34 -31.50
CA ASP A 230 -34.06 46.99 -31.89
C ASP A 230 -35.54 46.76 -31.53
N PRO A 231 -36.40 46.34 -32.46
CA PRO A 231 -37.79 45.99 -32.17
C PRO A 231 -37.98 44.87 -31.12
N ALA A 232 -37.00 43.99 -30.93
CA ALA A 232 -37.02 42.93 -29.92
C ALA A 232 -36.55 43.41 -28.53
N ALA A 233 -35.90 44.58 -28.44
CA ALA A 233 -35.48 45.15 -27.17
C ALA A 233 -36.66 45.70 -26.35
N THR A 234 -36.59 45.51 -25.04
CA THR A 234 -37.55 46.04 -24.08
C THR A 234 -37.17 47.47 -23.64
N SER A 235 -37.95 48.05 -22.72
CA SER A 235 -37.60 49.33 -22.07
C SER A 235 -36.93 49.14 -20.69
N VAL A 236 -36.59 47.90 -20.32
CA VAL A 236 -35.97 47.58 -19.02
C VAL A 236 -34.46 47.73 -19.19
N ALA A 237 -33.85 48.64 -18.44
CA ALA A 237 -32.39 48.79 -18.42
C ALA A 237 -31.74 47.52 -17.86
N CYS A 238 -30.58 47.13 -18.39
CA CYS A 238 -29.85 45.97 -17.93
C CYS A 238 -28.34 46.23 -17.79
N ASP A 239 -27.70 45.59 -16.82
CA ASP A 239 -26.24 45.69 -16.62
C ASP A 239 -25.45 44.60 -17.37
N PHE A 240 -26.11 43.49 -17.73
CA PHE A 240 -25.50 42.33 -18.41
C PHE A 240 -26.21 42.03 -19.73
N THR A 241 -25.47 42.04 -20.83
CA THR A 241 -25.98 41.64 -22.15
C THR A 241 -25.84 40.13 -22.34
N PHE A 242 -26.89 39.50 -22.88
CA PHE A 242 -26.95 38.05 -23.13
C PHE A 242 -26.60 37.13 -21.92
N PRO A 243 -27.24 37.31 -20.74
CA PRO A 243 -26.95 36.51 -19.56
C PRO A 243 -27.53 35.07 -19.62
N GLY A 244 -28.29 34.71 -20.66
CA GLY A 244 -29.03 33.46 -20.72
C GLY A 244 -29.97 33.32 -19.52
N ASN A 245 -29.84 32.22 -18.77
CA ASN A 245 -30.57 31.95 -17.53
C ASN A 245 -29.70 32.09 -16.26
N SER A 246 -28.51 32.66 -16.37
CA SER A 246 -27.53 32.73 -15.27
C SER A 246 -27.90 33.77 -14.21
N ASP A 247 -28.60 34.84 -14.57
CA ASP A 247 -29.06 35.87 -13.63
C ASP A 247 -30.32 35.44 -12.86
N LYS A 248 -30.18 34.43 -11.98
CA LYS A 248 -31.29 33.79 -11.26
C LYS A 248 -32.10 34.77 -10.39
N LEU A 249 -31.46 35.82 -9.88
CA LEU A 249 -32.09 36.84 -9.04
C LEU A 249 -32.53 38.08 -9.84
N ASN A 250 -32.31 38.10 -11.16
CA ASN A 250 -32.53 39.25 -12.03
C ASN A 250 -31.78 40.50 -11.54
N TRP A 251 -30.58 40.30 -11.00
CA TRP A 251 -29.73 41.33 -10.43
C TRP A 251 -29.45 42.45 -11.43
N GLY A 252 -29.13 42.10 -12.67
CA GLY A 252 -28.81 43.05 -13.73
C GLY A 252 -30.00 43.91 -14.18
N THR A 253 -31.22 43.62 -13.74
CA THR A 253 -32.42 44.42 -14.04
C THR A 253 -33.09 44.98 -12.78
N GLY A 254 -32.38 44.96 -11.64
CA GLY A 254 -32.89 45.43 -10.36
C GLY A 254 -34.00 44.56 -9.77
N GLY A 255 -33.98 43.25 -10.04
CA GLY A 255 -34.95 42.27 -9.53
C GLY A 255 -36.22 42.13 -10.37
N ILE A 256 -36.24 42.69 -11.60
CA ILE A 256 -37.38 42.56 -12.52
C ILE A 256 -37.26 41.23 -13.28
N PRO A 257 -38.20 40.28 -13.12
CA PRO A 257 -38.11 38.99 -13.80
C PRO A 257 -38.09 39.13 -15.33
N MET A 258 -37.07 38.57 -15.97
CA MET A 258 -36.92 38.52 -17.43
C MET A 258 -36.82 37.06 -17.93
N ASP A 259 -37.30 36.82 -19.14
CA ASP A 259 -37.11 35.52 -19.82
C ASP A 259 -35.64 35.36 -20.23
N PRO A 260 -35.11 34.12 -20.33
CA PRO A 260 -33.72 33.89 -20.75
C PRO A 260 -33.36 34.57 -22.07
N TRP A 261 -32.22 35.24 -22.12
CA TRP A 261 -31.77 36.03 -23.27
C TRP A 261 -30.33 35.67 -23.66
N ASP A 262 -30.16 35.08 -24.82
CA ASP A 262 -28.86 34.69 -25.39
C ASP A 262 -28.76 35.14 -26.86
N GLU A 263 -27.55 35.44 -27.31
CA GLU A 263 -27.35 36.02 -28.65
C GLU A 263 -27.74 35.04 -29.78
N PHE A 264 -27.55 33.74 -29.56
CA PHE A 264 -27.88 32.70 -30.52
C PHE A 264 -29.39 32.60 -30.79
N SER A 265 -30.22 32.63 -29.75
CA SER A 265 -31.67 32.52 -29.88
C SER A 265 -32.32 33.79 -30.44
N GLU A 266 -31.73 34.96 -30.21
CA GLU A 266 -32.15 36.23 -30.81
C GLU A 266 -31.84 36.31 -32.32
N GLY A 267 -30.82 35.59 -32.78
CA GLY A 267 -30.41 35.58 -34.19
C GLY A 267 -29.82 36.92 -34.64
N ASN A 268 -29.03 37.55 -33.76
CA ASN A 268 -28.34 38.81 -34.07
C ASN A 268 -27.35 38.63 -35.23
N PRO A 269 -27.04 39.69 -36.01
CA PRO A 269 -26.03 39.59 -37.05
C PRO A 269 -24.67 39.17 -36.48
N GLU A 270 -24.10 38.09 -37.00
CA GLU A 270 -22.73 37.67 -36.70
C GLU A 270 -21.71 38.79 -37.04
N GLY A 271 -20.61 38.86 -36.31
CA GLY A 271 -19.60 39.89 -36.54
C GLY A 271 -18.33 39.72 -35.73
N ASP A 272 -17.52 40.76 -35.74
CA ASP A 272 -16.22 40.85 -35.08
C ASP A 272 -16.41 41.44 -33.68
N ARG A 273 -16.57 40.54 -32.70
CA ARG A 273 -17.05 40.89 -31.36
C ARG A 273 -15.91 41.17 -30.39
N ARG A 274 -16.09 42.25 -29.63
CA ARG A 274 -15.25 42.62 -28.48
C ARG A 274 -16.10 42.61 -27.24
N THR A 275 -15.57 42.13 -26.13
CA THR A 275 -16.29 42.07 -24.85
C THR A 275 -15.61 42.95 -23.82
N LEU A 276 -16.41 43.51 -22.91
CA LEU A 276 -15.93 44.29 -21.78
C LEU A 276 -16.69 43.90 -20.51
N GLN A 277 -15.96 43.33 -19.55
CA GLN A 277 -16.42 43.13 -18.18
C GLN A 277 -16.00 44.34 -17.36
N SER A 278 -16.93 44.96 -16.64
CA SER A 278 -16.67 46.18 -15.85
C SER A 278 -16.95 45.98 -14.37
N ALA A 279 -16.14 46.62 -13.52
CA ALA A 279 -16.27 46.67 -12.07
C ALA A 279 -16.11 48.12 -11.57
N GLY A 280 -17.11 48.64 -10.86
CA GLY A 280 -17.15 49.99 -10.31
C GLY A 280 -18.58 50.53 -10.12
N PRO A 281 -18.75 51.78 -9.67
CA PRO A 281 -17.67 52.74 -9.34
C PRO A 281 -17.01 52.45 -7.98
N PHE A 282 -15.74 52.84 -7.85
CA PHE A 282 -15.00 52.86 -6.57
C PHE A 282 -14.08 54.09 -6.46
N THR A 283 -13.59 54.35 -5.25
CA THR A 283 -12.68 55.44 -4.91
C THR A 283 -11.25 54.91 -4.74
N LEU A 284 -10.29 55.51 -5.45
CA LEU A 284 -8.87 55.15 -5.36
C LEU A 284 -8.03 56.34 -4.87
N GLU A 285 -7.67 56.33 -3.59
CA GLU A 285 -6.86 57.38 -2.97
C GLU A 285 -5.40 57.37 -3.45
N PRO A 286 -4.67 58.50 -3.36
CA PRO A 286 -3.23 58.53 -3.63
C PRO A 286 -2.45 57.49 -2.82
N GLY A 287 -1.75 56.58 -3.49
CA GLY A 287 -1.00 55.49 -2.88
C GLY A 287 -1.82 54.23 -2.57
N ALA A 288 -3.14 54.25 -2.77
CA ALA A 288 -3.98 53.07 -2.63
C ALA A 288 -3.63 51.99 -3.66
N LEU A 289 -3.84 50.73 -3.26
CA LEU A 289 -3.50 49.53 -4.01
C LEU A 289 -4.73 48.64 -4.12
N ASN A 290 -5.02 48.15 -5.33
CA ASN A 290 -6.06 47.17 -5.61
C ASN A 290 -5.48 46.01 -6.42
N ASN A 291 -5.90 44.78 -6.15
CA ASN A 291 -5.52 43.59 -6.92
C ASN A 291 -6.72 43.11 -7.72
N ILE A 292 -6.49 42.73 -8.96
CA ILE A 292 -7.53 42.18 -9.85
C ILE A 292 -7.01 40.88 -10.42
N THR A 293 -7.80 39.83 -10.34
CA THR A 293 -7.42 38.50 -10.82
C THR A 293 -8.48 38.00 -11.79
N VAL A 294 -8.05 37.57 -12.97
CA VAL A 294 -8.93 37.02 -14.02
C VAL A 294 -8.37 35.71 -14.56
N GLY A 295 -9.25 34.80 -14.94
CA GLY A 295 -8.93 33.54 -15.60
C GLY A 295 -9.40 33.54 -17.03
N VAL A 296 -8.54 33.20 -17.98
CA VAL A 296 -8.91 33.01 -19.38
C VAL A 296 -8.95 31.50 -19.63
N VAL A 297 -10.15 31.00 -19.91
CA VAL A 297 -10.44 29.58 -20.12
C VAL A 297 -10.89 29.35 -21.56
N TRP A 298 -10.46 28.26 -22.18
CA TRP A 298 -11.03 27.84 -23.45
C TRP A 298 -11.41 26.36 -23.39
N ALA A 299 -12.47 25.99 -24.10
CA ALA A 299 -12.91 24.60 -24.18
C ALA A 299 -13.54 24.32 -25.55
N ARG A 300 -13.44 23.06 -25.98
CA ARG A 300 -14.03 22.58 -27.23
C ARG A 300 -14.86 21.34 -26.95
N ALA A 301 -16.12 21.36 -27.38
CA ALA A 301 -16.99 20.19 -27.27
C ALA A 301 -16.60 19.12 -28.30
N VAL A 302 -16.55 17.84 -27.88
CA VAL A 302 -16.25 16.71 -28.76
C VAL A 302 -17.39 16.45 -29.75
N ASN A 303 -18.63 16.55 -29.26
CA ASN A 303 -19.85 16.40 -30.05
C ASN A 303 -20.83 17.52 -29.68
N GLY A 304 -21.61 18.02 -30.64
CA GLY A 304 -22.66 19.00 -30.37
C GLY A 304 -22.75 20.09 -31.44
N ASN A 305 -23.42 21.19 -31.10
CA ASN A 305 -23.45 22.44 -31.86
C ASN A 305 -22.52 23.48 -31.20
N ASN A 306 -22.44 24.67 -31.76
CA ASN A 306 -21.70 25.81 -31.23
C ASN A 306 -22.03 26.16 -29.77
N VAL A 307 -23.28 25.94 -29.34
CA VAL A 307 -23.69 26.14 -27.93
C VAL A 307 -23.11 25.08 -26.99
N ALA A 308 -22.77 23.88 -27.47
CA ALA A 308 -22.14 22.85 -26.63
C ALA A 308 -20.73 23.28 -26.16
N ALA A 309 -20.03 24.13 -26.92
CA ALA A 309 -18.76 24.70 -26.49
C ALA A 309 -18.94 25.68 -25.32
N VAL A 310 -20.08 26.38 -25.25
CA VAL A 310 -20.43 27.27 -24.12
C VAL A 310 -20.63 26.47 -22.83
N GLU A 311 -21.29 25.31 -22.90
CA GLU A 311 -21.43 24.43 -21.73
C GLU A 311 -20.08 23.82 -21.30
N ALA A 312 -19.20 23.51 -22.26
CA ALA A 312 -17.86 23.02 -21.96
C ALA A 312 -17.00 24.08 -21.23
N ILE A 313 -17.06 25.36 -21.63
CA ILE A 313 -16.30 26.41 -20.93
C ILE A 313 -16.85 26.67 -19.53
N LYS A 314 -18.15 26.52 -19.27
CA LYS A 314 -18.72 26.67 -17.91
C LYS A 314 -18.20 25.61 -16.94
N ILE A 315 -17.92 24.40 -17.44
CA ILE A 315 -17.30 23.33 -16.64
C ILE A 315 -15.81 23.65 -16.40
N ALA A 316 -15.11 24.14 -17.43
CA ALA A 316 -13.71 24.56 -17.32
C ALA A 316 -13.56 25.74 -16.33
N ASP A 317 -14.43 26.73 -16.42
CA ASP A 317 -14.55 27.88 -15.53
C ASP A 317 -14.70 27.48 -14.05
N GLN A 318 -15.57 26.52 -13.74
CA GLN A 318 -15.71 25.99 -12.39
C GLN A 318 -14.40 25.40 -11.83
N LYS A 319 -13.58 24.77 -12.67
CA LYS A 319 -12.25 24.28 -12.27
C LYS A 319 -11.27 25.44 -12.05
N ALA A 320 -11.36 26.47 -12.87
CA ALA A 320 -10.55 27.68 -12.73
C ALA A 320 -10.89 28.44 -11.43
N GLN A 321 -12.18 28.56 -11.10
CA GLN A 321 -12.70 29.10 -9.85
C GLN A 321 -12.22 28.29 -8.65
N ALA A 322 -12.36 26.95 -8.68
CA ALA A 322 -11.86 26.08 -7.61
C ALA A 322 -10.35 26.20 -7.39
N LEU A 323 -9.57 26.36 -8.47
CA LEU A 323 -8.13 26.60 -8.38
C LEU A 323 -7.82 27.97 -7.76
N PHE A 324 -8.54 29.03 -8.14
CA PHE A 324 -8.42 30.35 -7.55
C PHE A 324 -8.74 30.33 -6.05
N GLU A 325 -9.85 29.69 -5.65
CA GLU A 325 -10.26 29.52 -4.25
C GLU A 325 -9.24 28.70 -3.45
N ASN A 326 -8.58 27.73 -4.07
CA ASN A 326 -7.47 26.96 -3.49
C ASN A 326 -6.11 27.68 -3.60
N CYS A 327 -6.09 29.00 -3.76
CA CYS A 327 -4.88 29.81 -3.83
C CYS A 327 -3.90 29.41 -4.92
N PHE A 328 -4.41 28.90 -6.04
CA PHE A 328 -3.62 28.37 -7.13
C PHE A 328 -2.65 27.24 -6.71
N ARG A 329 -2.97 26.54 -5.60
CA ARG A 329 -2.22 25.36 -5.16
C ARG A 329 -2.76 24.14 -5.88
N ILE A 330 -1.88 23.40 -6.56
CA ILE A 330 -2.20 22.09 -7.11
C ILE A 330 -2.05 21.08 -5.98
N ILE A 331 -2.90 20.04 -5.96
CA ILE A 331 -2.73 18.92 -5.06
C ILE A 331 -1.38 18.24 -5.28
N ASP A 332 -0.70 17.90 -4.20
CA ASP A 332 0.53 17.11 -4.22
C ASP A 332 0.25 15.81 -3.49
N GLY A 333 0.81 14.70 -3.98
CA GLY A 333 0.69 13.40 -3.35
C GLY A 333 1.44 13.30 -2.01
N PRO A 334 1.48 12.11 -1.39
CA PRO A 334 2.27 11.88 -0.20
C PRO A 334 3.76 12.04 -0.52
N ASP A 335 4.49 12.75 0.34
CA ASP A 335 5.93 12.98 0.21
C ASP A 335 6.66 11.63 0.11
N ALA A 336 7.61 11.56 -0.82
CA ALA A 336 8.42 10.38 -1.02
C ALA A 336 9.26 10.05 0.24
N PRO A 337 9.43 8.76 0.57
CA PRO A 337 10.23 8.35 1.72
C PRO A 337 11.72 8.65 1.49
N GLU A 338 12.46 8.86 2.58
CA GLU A 338 13.93 8.89 2.52
C GLU A 338 14.47 7.47 2.39
N ILE A 339 15.41 7.26 1.46
CA ILE A 339 16.09 5.96 1.27
C ILE A 339 17.44 6.00 1.98
N THR A 340 17.66 5.05 2.88
CA THR A 340 18.99 4.71 3.40
C THR A 340 19.40 3.35 2.85
N ILE A 341 20.69 3.15 2.54
CA ILE A 341 21.19 1.90 1.96
C ILE A 341 22.29 1.31 2.84
N GLN A 342 22.12 0.04 3.23
CA GLN A 342 23.19 -0.78 3.79
C GLN A 342 23.87 -1.58 2.67
N GLU A 343 25.20 -1.54 2.64
CA GLU A 343 26.03 -2.18 1.63
C GLU A 343 26.60 -3.51 2.16
N LEU A 344 26.49 -4.59 1.37
CA LEU A 344 26.93 -5.94 1.71
C LEU A 344 27.57 -6.62 0.47
N ASP A 345 28.06 -7.85 0.62
CA ASP A 345 28.70 -8.60 -0.48
C ASP A 345 27.67 -8.95 -1.56
N ARG A 346 27.71 -8.21 -2.68
CA ARG A 346 26.77 -8.31 -3.81
C ARG A 346 25.31 -8.16 -3.40
N GLU A 347 25.09 -7.38 -2.36
CA GLU A 347 23.79 -7.18 -1.76
C GLU A 347 23.68 -5.73 -1.27
N LEU A 348 22.50 -5.14 -1.43
CA LEU A 348 22.12 -3.86 -0.85
C LEU A 348 20.82 -4.04 -0.09
N ILE A 349 20.68 -3.41 1.05
CA ILE A 349 19.42 -3.36 1.80
C ILE A 349 18.96 -1.91 1.82
N LEU A 350 17.78 -1.65 1.25
CA LEU A 350 17.17 -0.33 1.21
C LEU A 350 16.20 -0.20 2.38
N TYR A 351 16.26 0.91 3.10
CA TYR A 351 15.34 1.29 4.16
C TYR A 351 14.56 2.53 3.75
N LEU A 352 13.25 2.51 3.93
CA LEU A 352 12.35 3.64 3.74
C LEU A 352 12.00 4.25 5.09
N THR A 353 12.16 5.56 5.23
CA THR A 353 11.78 6.28 6.44
C THR A 353 11.07 7.58 6.10
N ASN A 354 9.94 7.86 6.76
CA ASN A 354 9.25 9.14 6.67
C ASN A 354 9.60 10.00 7.90
N PRO A 355 10.42 11.05 7.75
CA PRO A 355 10.71 11.96 8.86
C PRO A 355 9.47 12.75 9.25
N VAL A 356 9.46 13.28 10.48
CA VAL A 356 8.35 14.10 11.01
C VAL A 356 8.02 15.36 10.21
N THR A 357 8.92 15.76 9.30
CA THR A 357 8.72 16.89 8.37
C THR A 357 7.97 16.48 7.10
N SER A 358 7.76 15.18 6.87
CA SER A 358 6.98 14.63 5.77
C SER A 358 5.48 14.86 5.98
N ASN A 359 4.74 15.19 4.93
CA ASN A 359 3.27 15.17 4.95
C ASN A 359 2.69 13.74 5.08
N ASN A 360 3.55 12.72 5.05
CA ASN A 360 3.24 11.29 5.15
C ASN A 360 4.00 10.62 6.32
N ALA A 361 4.40 11.40 7.35
CA ALA A 361 5.25 10.93 8.44
C ALA A 361 4.76 9.66 9.14
N ALA A 362 3.44 9.50 9.32
CA ALA A 362 2.83 8.34 9.97
C ALA A 362 2.00 7.48 9.00
N GLU A 363 2.21 7.63 7.69
CA GLU A 363 1.44 6.96 6.63
C GLU A 363 -0.06 7.28 6.70
N ASP A 364 -0.38 8.46 7.22
CA ASP A 364 -1.72 8.98 7.45
C ASP A 364 -2.08 10.14 6.50
N TYR A 365 -1.32 10.27 5.40
CA TYR A 365 -1.57 11.31 4.41
C TYR A 365 -3.01 11.22 3.89
N GLU A 366 -3.69 12.36 3.92
CA GLU A 366 -5.00 12.56 3.33
C GLU A 366 -5.09 13.98 2.76
N VAL A 367 -5.47 14.12 1.48
CA VAL A 367 -5.72 15.43 0.86
C VAL A 367 -7.06 15.41 0.14
N ARG A 368 -7.80 16.52 0.24
CA ARG A 368 -8.98 16.75 -0.59
C ARG A 368 -8.55 17.25 -1.97
N ASP A 369 -9.08 16.63 -3.02
CA ASP A 369 -8.97 17.13 -4.38
C ASP A 369 -10.08 18.16 -4.65
N PRO A 370 -9.75 19.46 -4.82
CA PRO A 370 -10.74 20.48 -5.12
C PRO A 370 -11.30 20.37 -6.56
N PHE A 371 -10.68 19.58 -7.44
CA PHE A 371 -11.13 19.37 -8.82
C PHE A 371 -12.18 18.26 -8.96
N ILE A 372 -12.38 17.44 -7.91
CA ILE A 372 -13.53 16.53 -7.84
C ILE A 372 -14.74 17.37 -7.41
N ILE A 373 -15.42 17.94 -8.41
CA ILE A 373 -16.58 18.81 -8.20
C ILE A 373 -17.82 17.94 -8.00
N VAL A 374 -18.38 17.99 -6.79
CA VAL A 374 -19.68 17.38 -6.48
C VAL A 374 -20.78 18.28 -7.06
N PRO A 375 -21.69 17.76 -7.93
CA PRO A 375 -22.81 18.55 -8.42
C PRO A 375 -23.61 19.16 -7.26
N ASP A 376 -23.99 20.44 -7.37
CA ASP A 376 -24.73 21.17 -6.32
C ASP A 376 -25.95 20.41 -5.77
N SER A 377 -26.61 19.63 -6.63
CA SER A 377 -27.77 18.80 -6.27
C SER A 377 -27.48 17.64 -5.31
N LEU A 378 -26.21 17.26 -5.13
CA LEU A 378 -25.76 16.10 -4.34
C LEU A 378 -25.09 16.50 -3.02
N ILE A 379 -24.86 17.79 -2.77
CA ILE A 379 -24.20 18.27 -1.54
C ILE A 379 -25.06 17.92 -0.31
N GLY A 380 -24.46 17.21 0.67
CA GLY A 380 -25.13 16.80 1.91
C GLY A 380 -26.11 15.63 1.75
N THR A 381 -26.08 14.93 0.61
CA THR A 381 -26.84 13.70 0.37
C THR A 381 -25.97 12.46 0.64
N PRO A 382 -26.56 11.28 0.88
CA PRO A 382 -25.80 10.02 0.94
C PRO A 382 -25.10 9.66 -0.39
N GLU A 383 -25.44 10.31 -1.50
CA GLU A 383 -24.82 10.14 -2.81
C GLU A 383 -23.63 11.09 -3.07
N GLU A 384 -23.12 11.75 -2.02
CA GLU A 384 -21.90 12.58 -2.09
C GLU A 384 -20.67 11.75 -2.49
N TRP A 385 -19.87 12.26 -3.43
CA TRP A 385 -18.69 11.59 -3.98
C TRP A 385 -17.48 11.71 -3.03
N ASP A 386 -16.64 10.68 -2.93
CA ASP A 386 -15.41 10.75 -2.11
C ASP A 386 -14.37 11.64 -2.81
N THR A 387 -14.09 12.82 -2.25
CA THR A 387 -13.18 13.79 -2.86
C THR A 387 -11.74 13.71 -2.31
N ARG A 388 -11.32 12.63 -1.63
CA ARG A 388 -10.07 12.60 -0.87
C ARG A 388 -9.13 11.47 -1.27
N TYR A 389 -7.89 11.82 -1.61
CA TYR A 389 -6.79 10.87 -1.74
C TYR A 389 -6.21 10.52 -0.38
N ARG A 390 -5.92 9.24 -0.17
CA ARG A 390 -5.32 8.70 1.05
C ARG A 390 -4.09 7.88 0.69
N PHE A 391 -3.07 7.87 1.55
CA PHE A 391 -1.87 7.05 1.34
C PHE A 391 -2.24 5.60 1.03
N GLN A 392 -1.61 5.02 0.01
CA GLN A 392 -1.86 3.65 -0.41
C GLN A 392 -0.60 2.79 -0.41
N GLY A 393 0.58 3.35 -0.74
CA GLY A 393 1.79 2.54 -0.78
C GLY A 393 3.05 3.23 -1.28
N TYR A 394 4.08 2.42 -1.54
CA TYR A 394 5.38 2.85 -2.06
C TYR A 394 5.76 2.12 -3.35
N GLN A 395 6.48 2.81 -4.21
CA GLN A 395 7.15 2.24 -5.39
C GLN A 395 8.64 2.56 -5.33
N ILE A 396 9.49 1.54 -5.50
CA ILE A 396 10.94 1.68 -5.48
C ILE A 396 11.47 1.30 -6.86
N PHE A 397 12.30 2.16 -7.43
CA PHE A 397 12.89 2.00 -8.75
C PHE A 397 14.41 1.88 -8.63
N GLN A 398 15.01 0.98 -9.43
CA GLN A 398 16.40 1.14 -9.80
C GLN A 398 16.47 2.10 -10.99
N VAL A 399 17.25 3.17 -10.85
CA VAL A 399 17.47 4.15 -11.92
C VAL A 399 18.88 4.04 -12.47
N LYS A 400 19.06 4.47 -13.72
CA LYS A 400 20.30 4.30 -14.47
C LYS A 400 21.49 5.04 -13.85
N ASP A 401 21.26 6.28 -13.42
CA ASP A 401 22.25 7.16 -12.78
C ASP A 401 21.57 8.32 -12.05
N GLU A 402 22.38 9.21 -11.45
CA GLU A 402 21.91 10.37 -10.66
C GLU A 402 21.19 11.47 -11.47
N THR A 403 21.17 11.39 -12.80
CA THR A 403 20.53 12.39 -13.66
C THR A 403 19.05 12.10 -13.92
N VAL A 404 18.59 10.90 -13.58
CA VAL A 404 17.19 10.46 -13.75
C VAL A 404 16.31 11.14 -12.70
N GLY A 405 15.28 11.85 -13.17
CA GLY A 405 14.30 12.51 -12.31
C GLY A 405 12.99 11.72 -12.16
N PRO A 406 12.09 12.14 -11.25
CA PRO A 406 10.77 11.50 -11.09
C PRO A 406 9.93 11.45 -12.37
N SER A 407 10.08 12.43 -13.26
CA SER A 407 9.39 12.48 -14.56
C SER A 407 9.83 11.40 -15.55
N ASP A 408 10.97 10.75 -15.30
CA ASP A 408 11.53 9.73 -16.19
C ASP A 408 11.15 8.30 -15.76
N LEU A 409 10.39 8.13 -14.66
CA LEU A 409 10.16 6.82 -14.04
C LEU A 409 9.33 5.86 -14.88
N GLU A 410 8.53 6.38 -15.81
CA GLU A 410 7.79 5.58 -16.80
C GLU A 410 8.67 5.07 -17.95
N ASN A 411 9.89 5.59 -18.10
CA ASN A 411 10.81 5.18 -19.16
C ASN A 411 11.70 4.01 -18.72
N VAL A 412 11.35 2.82 -19.18
CA VAL A 412 12.03 1.54 -18.90
C VAL A 412 13.52 1.47 -19.27
N ASP A 413 14.00 2.39 -20.12
CA ASP A 413 15.42 2.48 -20.51
C ASP A 413 16.28 3.19 -19.45
N VAL A 414 15.66 3.95 -18.54
CA VAL A 414 16.34 4.74 -17.51
C VAL A 414 15.83 4.49 -16.08
N ALA A 415 14.64 3.92 -15.90
CA ALA A 415 14.07 3.54 -14.62
C ALA A 415 13.37 2.16 -14.71
N ARG A 416 13.53 1.31 -13.70
CA ARG A 416 12.88 -0.02 -13.64
C ARG A 416 12.35 -0.26 -12.24
N LEU A 417 11.07 -0.65 -12.13
CA LEU A 417 10.44 -0.97 -10.85
C LEU A 417 11.17 -2.16 -10.20
N LEU A 418 11.63 -1.95 -8.98
CA LEU A 418 12.33 -2.93 -8.15
C LEU A 418 11.38 -3.60 -7.16
N ALA A 419 10.53 -2.81 -6.51
CA ALA A 419 9.58 -3.28 -5.52
C ALA A 419 8.37 -2.33 -5.44
N GLN A 420 7.23 -2.89 -5.07
CA GLN A 420 6.00 -2.16 -4.79
C GLN A 420 5.33 -2.79 -3.57
N VAL A 421 4.84 -1.96 -2.66
CA VAL A 421 4.08 -2.38 -1.48
C VAL A 421 2.89 -1.45 -1.29
N ASP A 422 1.82 -2.00 -0.75
CA ASP A 422 0.51 -1.35 -0.59
C ASP A 422 -0.12 -1.75 0.74
N ILE A 423 -1.09 -0.95 1.19
CA ILE A 423 -1.95 -1.32 2.31
C ILE A 423 -2.77 -2.55 1.91
N LYS A 424 -2.90 -3.51 2.84
CA LYS A 424 -3.74 -4.69 2.64
C LYS A 424 -5.23 -4.34 2.81
N ASP A 425 -5.84 -3.82 1.76
CA ASP A 425 -7.24 -3.37 1.73
C ASP A 425 -8.02 -3.77 0.47
N GLY A 426 -7.40 -4.55 -0.42
CA GLY A 426 -7.99 -5.05 -1.67
C GLY A 426 -7.74 -4.16 -2.88
N ILE A 427 -7.04 -3.02 -2.73
CA ILE A 427 -6.66 -2.14 -3.84
C ILE A 427 -5.30 -2.58 -4.37
N ALA A 428 -5.32 -3.47 -5.37
CA ALA A 428 -4.11 -4.02 -5.98
C ALA A 428 -3.70 -3.31 -7.28
N GLN A 429 -4.65 -2.89 -8.12
CA GLN A 429 -4.36 -2.31 -9.44
C GLN A 429 -4.91 -0.89 -9.54
N LEU A 430 -4.08 0.06 -9.97
CA LEU A 430 -4.50 1.45 -10.23
C LEU A 430 -4.13 1.87 -11.65
N ILE A 431 -5.11 2.38 -12.37
CA ILE A 431 -4.98 2.80 -13.77
C ILE A 431 -5.40 4.27 -13.89
N ASN A 432 -4.48 5.10 -14.38
CA ASN A 432 -4.81 6.46 -14.78
C ASN A 432 -5.13 6.50 -16.28
N TYR A 433 -6.07 7.33 -16.69
CA TYR A 433 -6.50 7.49 -18.08
C TYR A 433 -6.12 8.88 -18.58
N GLU A 434 -5.19 8.95 -19.53
CA GLU A 434 -4.73 10.20 -20.15
C GLU A 434 -5.31 10.35 -21.55
N PHE A 435 -5.86 11.52 -21.87
CA PHE A 435 -6.45 11.76 -23.18
C PHE A 435 -5.38 12.09 -24.21
N ASP A 436 -5.29 11.29 -25.27
CA ASP A 436 -4.39 11.56 -26.40
C ASP A 436 -5.14 12.34 -27.48
N GLU A 437 -4.78 13.61 -27.64
CA GLU A 437 -5.39 14.52 -28.63
C GLU A 437 -5.16 14.09 -30.08
N ALA A 438 -4.07 13.36 -30.38
CA ALA A 438 -3.73 12.97 -31.75
C ALA A 438 -4.62 11.83 -32.28
N ILE A 439 -5.08 10.96 -31.39
CA ILE A 439 -5.96 9.83 -31.73
C ILE A 439 -7.39 9.98 -31.18
N GLY A 440 -7.64 10.96 -30.30
CA GLY A 440 -8.96 11.32 -29.79
C GLY A 440 -9.55 10.31 -28.80
N VAL A 441 -8.72 9.55 -28.09
CA VAL A 441 -9.14 8.54 -27.11
C VAL A 441 -8.34 8.63 -25.82
N ALA A 442 -8.93 8.16 -24.71
CA ALA A 442 -8.23 8.01 -23.44
C ALA A 442 -7.37 6.75 -23.45
N ILE A 443 -6.09 6.89 -23.10
CA ILE A 443 -5.11 5.81 -22.99
C ILE A 443 -5.00 5.41 -21.52
N ALA A 444 -5.15 4.11 -21.25
CA ALA A 444 -4.93 3.53 -19.93
C ALA A 444 -3.43 3.40 -19.65
N ASN A 445 -2.98 4.03 -18.57
CA ASN A 445 -1.64 3.94 -18.02
C ASN A 445 -1.73 3.20 -16.68
N GLU A 446 -1.21 1.99 -16.62
CA GLU A 446 -1.12 1.21 -15.39
C GLU A 446 -0.05 1.82 -14.49
N MET A 447 -0.49 2.40 -13.38
CA MET A 447 0.39 3.09 -12.42
C MET A 447 0.88 2.15 -11.34
N VAL A 448 0.03 1.18 -10.93
CA VAL A 448 0.26 0.26 -9.81
C VAL A 448 -0.29 -1.10 -10.20
N ASP A 449 0.53 -2.14 -10.07
CA ASP A 449 0.16 -3.57 -10.09
C ASP A 449 0.76 -4.26 -8.85
N GLY A 450 0.01 -4.22 -7.75
CA GLY A 450 0.43 -4.54 -6.39
C GLY A 450 -0.04 -5.89 -5.89
N GLU A 451 0.62 -6.41 -4.85
CA GLU A 451 0.29 -7.72 -4.28
C GLU A 451 -0.79 -7.67 -3.19
N ASP A 452 -1.15 -6.49 -2.66
CA ASP A 452 -2.09 -6.32 -1.53
C ASP A 452 -1.65 -7.09 -0.26
N VAL A 453 -0.35 -7.02 0.05
CA VAL A 453 0.27 -7.83 1.13
C VAL A 453 0.72 -7.03 2.34
N GLY A 454 0.45 -5.73 2.37
CA GLY A 454 0.80 -4.84 3.47
C GLY A 454 2.12 -4.11 3.28
N ILE A 455 2.26 -3.01 4.03
CA ILE A 455 3.42 -2.11 3.96
C ILE A 455 4.66 -2.76 4.56
N ARG A 456 5.80 -2.51 3.92
CA ARG A 456 7.14 -2.89 4.40
C ARG A 456 8.10 -1.73 4.17
N HIS A 457 9.12 -1.63 5.02
CA HIS A 457 10.07 -0.52 5.00
C HIS A 457 11.50 -0.96 4.72
N SER A 458 11.79 -2.27 4.66
CA SER A 458 13.12 -2.78 4.32
C SER A 458 13.09 -3.73 3.12
N PHE A 459 14.07 -3.60 2.22
CA PHE A 459 14.10 -4.33 0.94
C PHE A 459 15.49 -4.83 0.60
N LYS A 460 15.63 -6.15 0.40
CA LYS A 460 16.89 -6.78 -0.06
C LYS A 460 16.99 -6.73 -1.58
N VAL A 461 18.12 -6.21 -2.07
CA VAL A 461 18.45 -6.11 -3.49
C VAL A 461 19.71 -6.90 -3.79
N THR A 462 19.59 -7.90 -4.65
CA THR A 462 20.71 -8.77 -5.08
C THR A 462 20.91 -8.76 -6.60
N ARG A 463 20.09 -7.99 -7.32
CA ARG A 463 20.06 -7.95 -8.78
C ARG A 463 20.16 -6.54 -9.33
N ASP A 464 20.91 -6.40 -10.42
CA ASP A 464 20.97 -5.23 -11.28
C ASP A 464 19.94 -5.38 -12.41
N LEU A 465 18.87 -4.60 -12.34
CA LEU A 465 17.78 -4.59 -13.31
C LEU A 465 18.24 -4.11 -14.70
N PHE A 466 19.36 -3.40 -14.84
CA PHE A 466 19.88 -2.95 -16.15
C PHE A 466 20.91 -3.91 -16.78
N ALA A 467 21.34 -4.94 -16.05
CA ALA A 467 22.35 -5.87 -16.54
C ALA A 467 21.83 -6.76 -17.68
N GLN A 468 22.69 -7.02 -18.67
CA GLN A 468 22.45 -8.02 -19.72
C GLN A 468 23.21 -9.31 -19.37
N GLY A 469 22.50 -10.43 -19.19
CA GLY A 469 23.10 -11.72 -18.84
C GLY A 469 23.06 -12.01 -17.33
N ASP A 470 24.22 -12.17 -16.69
CA ASP A 470 24.31 -12.33 -15.24
C ASP A 470 23.93 -11.00 -14.57
N ASN A 471 22.80 -11.01 -13.88
CA ASN A 471 22.21 -9.83 -13.27
C ASN A 471 22.52 -9.69 -11.78
N ARG A 472 23.44 -10.47 -11.22
CA ARG A 472 23.85 -10.28 -9.83
C ARG A 472 24.54 -8.94 -9.63
N LEU A 473 24.35 -8.32 -8.47
CA LEU A 473 25.12 -7.14 -8.13
C LEU A 473 26.63 -7.46 -8.12
N ILE A 474 27.40 -6.50 -8.60
CA ILE A 474 28.86 -6.53 -8.66
C ILE A 474 29.40 -5.58 -7.60
N ASN A 475 30.28 -6.08 -6.74
CA ASN A 475 30.92 -5.24 -5.72
C ASN A 475 31.71 -4.09 -6.34
N HIS A 476 31.72 -2.96 -5.65
CA HIS A 476 32.39 -1.72 -6.02
C HIS A 476 31.84 -1.02 -7.27
N LYS A 477 30.73 -1.50 -7.85
CA LYS A 477 29.92 -0.79 -8.85
C LYS A 477 28.86 0.06 -8.13
N THR A 478 28.61 1.28 -8.60
CA THR A 478 27.56 2.16 -8.07
C THR A 478 26.22 1.84 -8.71
N TYR A 479 25.18 1.74 -7.89
CA TYR A 479 23.78 1.58 -8.28
C TYR A 479 22.97 2.73 -7.70
N HIS A 480 21.90 3.15 -8.38
CA HIS A 480 21.06 4.27 -7.96
C HIS A 480 19.61 3.81 -7.79
N TYR A 481 18.95 4.28 -6.73
CA TYR A 481 17.58 3.93 -6.40
C TYR A 481 16.76 5.18 -6.07
N MET A 482 15.49 5.17 -6.45
CA MET A 482 14.53 6.23 -6.16
C MET A 482 13.24 5.60 -5.64
N ALA A 483 12.56 6.26 -4.71
CA ALA A 483 11.30 5.79 -4.15
C ALA A 483 10.25 6.89 -4.27
N LEU A 484 9.00 6.48 -4.48
CA LEU A 484 7.81 7.31 -4.44
C LEU A 484 6.86 6.78 -3.37
N ALA A 485 6.11 7.68 -2.76
CA ALA A 485 4.87 7.34 -2.08
C ALA A 485 3.71 7.72 -3.01
N TYR A 486 2.62 6.95 -2.98
CA TYR A 486 1.42 7.23 -3.74
C TYR A 486 0.16 7.10 -2.89
N SER A 487 -0.89 7.77 -3.34
CA SER A 487 -2.21 7.80 -2.74
C SER A 487 -3.29 7.36 -3.73
N HIS A 488 -4.43 6.97 -3.17
CA HIS A 488 -5.58 6.46 -3.89
C HIS A 488 -6.86 7.23 -3.54
N ASN A 489 -7.69 7.49 -4.55
CA ASN A 489 -9.08 7.90 -4.45
C ASN A 489 -9.85 7.37 -5.66
N GLU A 490 -11.03 6.78 -5.48
CA GLU A 490 -11.91 6.42 -6.59
C GLU A 490 -13.37 6.68 -6.20
N TYR A 491 -13.89 7.88 -6.54
CA TYR A 491 -15.29 8.20 -6.24
C TYR A 491 -16.29 7.44 -7.12
N LYS A 492 -15.87 7.09 -8.34
CA LYS A 492 -16.66 6.32 -9.30
C LYS A 492 -15.72 5.64 -10.31
N PRO A 493 -15.88 4.35 -10.61
CA PRO A 493 -15.07 3.66 -11.62
C PRO A 493 -15.22 4.32 -13.00
N TYR A 494 -14.09 4.47 -13.70
CA TYR A 494 -14.06 4.92 -15.10
C TYR A 494 -13.77 3.76 -16.04
N ASP A 495 -14.59 3.62 -17.09
CA ASP A 495 -14.37 2.66 -18.17
C ASP A 495 -14.71 3.35 -19.51
N PRO A 496 -13.75 3.49 -20.44
CA PRO A 496 -13.98 4.14 -21.73
C PRO A 496 -14.89 3.33 -22.67
N ASP A 497 -15.05 2.03 -22.45
CA ASP A 497 -15.88 1.13 -23.29
C ASP A 497 -17.33 1.03 -22.79
N GLU A 498 -17.61 1.47 -21.55
CA GLU A 498 -18.93 1.41 -20.93
C GLU A 498 -19.58 2.81 -20.81
N PRO A 499 -20.64 3.12 -21.59
CA PRO A 499 -21.25 4.46 -21.63
C PRO A 499 -21.74 5.01 -20.28
N ALA A 500 -22.02 4.15 -19.31
CA ALA A 500 -22.49 4.52 -17.97
C ALA A 500 -21.35 4.89 -17.00
N LEU A 501 -20.10 4.65 -17.39
CA LEU A 501 -18.89 4.87 -16.58
C LEU A 501 -17.97 5.95 -17.16
N LEU A 502 -18.41 6.65 -18.23
CA LEU A 502 -17.63 7.73 -18.85
C LEU A 502 -17.47 8.98 -17.96
N ASP A 503 -18.30 9.10 -16.93
CA ASP A 503 -18.27 10.13 -15.87
C ASP A 503 -17.53 9.65 -14.61
N GLY A 504 -16.82 8.51 -14.67
CA GLY A 504 -15.96 8.02 -13.61
C GLY A 504 -14.67 8.83 -13.43
N GLN A 505 -13.96 8.55 -12.33
CA GLN A 505 -12.66 9.14 -12.03
C GLN A 505 -11.57 8.60 -12.94
N LYS A 506 -10.98 9.48 -13.74
CA LYS A 506 -9.92 9.11 -14.69
C LYS A 506 -8.54 8.95 -14.05
N LYS A 507 -8.33 9.52 -12.86
CA LYS A 507 -7.05 9.50 -12.16
C LYS A 507 -7.25 8.99 -10.73
N PRO A 508 -7.33 7.68 -10.50
CA PRO A 508 -7.41 7.15 -9.14
C PRO A 508 -6.07 7.15 -8.40
N TYR A 509 -4.94 7.28 -9.12
CA TYR A 509 -3.58 7.31 -8.56
C TYR A 509 -3.00 8.73 -8.53
N LEU A 510 -2.41 9.11 -7.39
CA LEU A 510 -1.64 10.35 -7.23
C LEU A 510 -0.32 10.09 -6.48
N ALA A 511 0.82 10.41 -7.11
CA ALA A 511 2.15 10.32 -6.49
C ALA A 511 2.64 11.65 -5.93
N GLY A 512 3.49 11.60 -4.91
CA GLY A 512 4.19 12.78 -4.41
C GLY A 512 5.18 13.34 -5.42
N ARG A 513 5.28 14.67 -5.49
CA ARG A 513 6.25 15.39 -6.34
C ARG A 513 7.50 15.82 -5.56
N LYS A 514 7.48 15.64 -4.23
CA LYS A 514 8.51 16.12 -3.31
C LYS A 514 8.90 15.04 -2.30
N ALA A 515 10.03 15.29 -1.68
CA ALA A 515 10.49 14.63 -0.47
C ALA A 515 10.57 15.69 0.65
N PRO A 516 10.65 15.29 1.93
CA PRO A 516 10.61 16.22 3.07
C PRO A 516 11.68 17.32 3.05
N GLY A 517 12.82 17.08 2.37
CA GLY A 517 13.92 18.02 2.19
C GLY A 517 13.99 18.73 0.83
N GLY A 518 12.97 18.61 -0.04
CA GLY A 518 12.91 19.25 -1.35
C GLY A 518 12.50 18.31 -2.50
N GLY A 519 13.16 18.40 -3.65
CA GLY A 519 12.89 17.50 -4.78
C GLY A 519 13.33 16.07 -4.50
N ILE A 520 12.60 15.10 -5.07
CA ILE A 520 12.91 13.67 -5.01
C ILE A 520 14.22 13.41 -5.76
N LYS A 521 15.13 12.66 -5.15
CA LYS A 521 16.46 12.36 -5.71
C LYS A 521 16.77 10.87 -5.59
N SER A 522 17.59 10.37 -6.51
CA SER A 522 18.14 9.03 -6.39
C SER A 522 19.21 8.96 -5.29
N VAL A 523 19.24 7.86 -4.55
CA VAL A 523 20.29 7.52 -3.57
C VAL A 523 21.17 6.42 -4.15
N SER A 524 22.49 6.52 -3.99
CA SER A 524 23.44 5.57 -4.53
C SER A 524 23.93 4.56 -3.49
N GLY A 525 24.09 3.29 -3.88
CA GLY A 525 24.73 2.24 -3.08
C GLY A 525 25.83 1.52 -3.87
N ILE A 526 26.90 1.11 -3.18
CA ILE A 526 28.08 0.43 -3.69
C ILE A 526 28.31 -0.86 -2.90
N PRO A 527 27.75 -2.01 -3.30
CA PRO A 527 27.91 -3.26 -2.56
C PRO A 527 29.39 -3.64 -2.45
N HIS A 528 29.80 -4.22 -1.34
CA HIS A 528 31.18 -4.62 -1.09
C HIS A 528 31.27 -5.65 0.04
N ILE A 529 32.41 -6.35 0.13
CA ILE A 529 32.62 -7.35 1.17
C ILE A 529 32.87 -6.62 2.49
N PRO A 530 32.09 -6.86 3.56
CA PRO A 530 32.24 -6.12 4.83
C PRO A 530 33.44 -6.52 5.69
N ALA A 531 34.03 -7.69 5.44
CA ALA A 531 35.14 -8.24 6.24
C ALA A 531 36.32 -7.28 6.51
N PRO A 532 36.75 -6.38 5.60
CA PRO A 532 37.82 -5.41 5.85
C PRO A 532 37.44 -4.23 6.77
N GLU A 533 36.16 -3.98 7.01
CA GLU A 533 35.67 -2.86 7.80
C GLU A 533 35.91 -3.05 9.30
N LEU A 534 35.91 -1.96 10.07
CA LEU A 534 35.85 -1.96 11.55
C LEU A 534 36.89 -2.87 12.23
N GLY A 535 38.07 -3.01 11.62
CA GLY A 535 39.15 -3.86 12.11
C GLY A 535 38.87 -5.37 12.03
N GLY A 536 38.00 -5.79 11.11
CA GLY A 536 37.63 -7.19 10.86
C GLY A 536 36.19 -7.48 11.28
N THR A 537 35.26 -7.51 10.32
CA THR A 537 33.83 -7.74 10.55
C THR A 537 33.44 -9.18 10.20
N VAL A 538 32.79 -9.88 11.13
CA VAL A 538 32.17 -11.20 10.94
C VAL A 538 30.66 -11.06 11.10
N VAL A 539 29.95 -11.34 10.02
CA VAL A 539 28.49 -11.33 9.95
C VAL A 539 27.98 -12.74 10.21
N ASN A 540 27.14 -12.92 11.24
CA ASN A 540 26.64 -14.24 11.67
C ASN A 540 25.21 -14.54 11.21
N THR A 541 24.57 -13.62 10.51
CA THR A 541 23.16 -13.68 10.11
C THR A 541 22.95 -12.98 8.77
N GLU A 542 21.84 -13.26 8.10
CA GLU A 542 21.46 -12.63 6.85
C GLU A 542 20.19 -11.79 7.01
N TYR A 543 19.94 -10.88 6.06
CA TYR A 543 18.68 -10.16 6.01
C TYR A 543 17.49 -11.13 5.93
N GLY A 544 16.51 -10.94 6.81
CA GLY A 544 15.31 -11.77 6.88
C GLY A 544 15.35 -12.87 7.96
N ASP A 545 16.51 -13.15 8.53
CA ASP A 545 16.63 -14.07 9.67
C ASP A 545 15.91 -13.51 10.90
N GLY A 546 15.66 -14.37 11.90
CA GLY A 546 15.11 -13.95 13.18
C GLY A 546 15.75 -14.68 14.35
N PRO A 547 15.75 -14.08 15.55
CA PRO A 547 16.29 -14.72 16.75
C PRO A 547 15.40 -15.88 17.21
N LYS A 548 15.93 -16.71 18.11
CA LYS A 548 15.09 -17.62 18.91
C LYS A 548 14.23 -16.80 19.86
N ILE A 549 12.94 -17.14 19.91
CA ILE A 549 11.97 -16.43 20.75
C ILE A 549 11.46 -17.41 21.80
N THR A 550 11.40 -16.97 23.05
CA THR A 550 10.77 -17.70 24.15
C THR A 550 9.46 -17.03 24.54
N ARG A 551 8.35 -17.77 24.44
CA ARG A 551 7.03 -17.36 24.92
C ARG A 551 6.95 -17.51 26.43
N ILE A 552 6.69 -16.40 27.13
CA ILE A 552 6.55 -16.35 28.59
C ILE A 552 5.07 -16.37 28.99
N GLU A 553 4.25 -15.55 28.35
CA GLU A 553 2.80 -15.44 28.57
C GLU A 553 2.06 -15.18 27.25
N GLY A 554 0.73 -15.35 27.27
CA GLY A 554 -0.09 -15.25 26.07
C GLY A 554 0.09 -16.43 25.11
N THR A 555 -0.71 -16.41 24.05
CA THR A 555 -0.70 -17.38 22.95
C THR A 555 -1.17 -16.69 21.67
N GLY A 556 -1.12 -17.41 20.55
CA GLY A 556 -1.36 -16.90 19.21
C GLY A 556 -0.08 -16.75 18.41
N ASN A 557 -0.22 -16.73 17.08
CA ASN A 557 0.89 -16.63 16.14
C ASN A 557 0.69 -15.51 15.10
N GLY A 558 -0.45 -14.82 15.09
CA GLY A 558 -0.70 -13.73 14.15
C GLY A 558 -0.57 -14.14 12.68
N SER A 559 -0.88 -15.41 12.34
CA SER A 559 -0.68 -16.06 11.03
C SER A 559 0.76 -16.49 10.69
N LEU A 560 1.69 -16.44 11.65
CA LEU A 560 3.06 -16.94 11.47
C LEU A 560 3.16 -18.46 11.63
N ILE A 561 4.02 -19.08 10.82
CA ILE A 561 4.44 -20.47 10.99
C ILE A 561 5.39 -20.55 12.18
N VAL A 562 5.01 -21.35 13.19
CA VAL A 562 5.77 -21.50 14.44
C VAL A 562 6.37 -22.89 14.58
N ASP A 563 7.60 -22.98 15.09
CA ASP A 563 8.30 -24.24 15.34
C ASP A 563 9.09 -24.18 16.65
N ILE A 564 8.85 -25.14 17.54
CA ILE A 564 9.56 -25.24 18.82
C ILE A 564 10.99 -25.77 18.63
N THR A 565 11.90 -25.41 19.54
CA THR A 565 13.26 -25.97 19.56
C THR A 565 13.28 -27.45 19.93
N PRO A 566 14.29 -28.24 19.53
CA PRO A 566 14.36 -29.66 19.89
C PRO A 566 14.52 -29.82 21.41
N GLU A 567 15.13 -28.84 22.08
CA GLU A 567 15.22 -28.77 23.54
C GLU A 567 13.84 -28.60 24.18
N SER A 568 13.01 -27.70 23.65
CA SER A 568 11.63 -27.52 24.10
C SER A 568 10.80 -28.78 23.87
N GLU A 569 10.91 -29.40 22.69
CA GLU A 569 10.24 -30.67 22.38
C GLU A 569 10.62 -31.77 23.38
N ALA A 570 11.91 -31.98 23.60
CA ALA A 570 12.41 -32.99 24.54
C ALA A 570 11.91 -32.73 25.99
N ALA A 571 11.87 -31.47 26.42
CA ALA A 571 11.37 -31.09 27.73
C ALA A 571 9.86 -31.34 27.88
N ILE A 572 9.07 -31.06 26.83
CA ILE A 572 7.62 -31.34 26.81
C ILE A 572 7.36 -32.84 26.85
N VAL A 573 8.10 -33.65 26.07
CA VAL A 573 7.93 -35.11 26.08
C VAL A 573 8.22 -35.70 27.47
N ALA A 574 9.25 -35.18 28.15
CA ALA A 574 9.66 -35.65 29.48
C ALA A 574 8.72 -35.19 30.61
N ASN A 575 8.21 -33.97 30.55
CA ASN A 575 7.45 -33.34 31.65
C ASN A 575 5.96 -33.14 31.34
N TYR A 576 5.50 -33.58 30.17
CA TYR A 576 4.17 -33.39 29.57
C TYR A 576 3.80 -31.95 29.24
N LYS A 577 4.53 -30.97 29.77
CA LYS A 577 4.29 -29.56 29.55
C LYS A 577 5.54 -28.73 29.81
N LEU A 578 5.64 -27.61 29.11
CA LEU A 578 6.60 -26.55 29.37
C LEU A 578 5.87 -25.21 29.52
N ASP A 579 6.16 -24.45 30.58
CA ASP A 579 5.48 -23.16 30.82
C ASP A 579 6.00 -22.05 29.90
N GLU A 580 7.31 -22.04 29.63
CA GLU A 580 7.99 -21.12 28.73
C GLU A 580 8.52 -21.89 27.52
N VAL A 581 7.99 -21.61 26.33
CA VAL A 581 8.29 -22.39 25.13
C VAL A 581 9.25 -21.61 24.25
N GLU A 582 10.39 -22.21 23.91
CA GLU A 582 11.36 -21.63 23.00
C GLU A 582 11.14 -22.14 21.57
N TYR A 583 11.20 -21.22 20.63
CA TYR A 583 10.99 -21.43 19.21
C TYR A 583 12.30 -21.30 18.44
N GLN A 584 12.39 -21.98 17.30
CA GLN A 584 13.54 -21.89 16.39
C GLN A 584 13.73 -20.46 15.87
N ASN A 585 14.95 -20.15 15.42
CA ASN A 585 15.28 -18.88 14.78
C ASN A 585 14.27 -18.55 13.67
N GLY A 586 13.62 -17.39 13.78
CA GLY A 586 12.64 -16.92 12.80
C GLY A 586 11.30 -17.69 12.76
N LYS A 587 11.10 -18.67 13.65
CA LYS A 587 9.87 -19.48 13.75
C LYS A 587 9.11 -19.25 15.06
N GLY A 588 9.27 -18.05 15.62
CA GLY A 588 8.56 -17.63 16.82
C GLY A 588 7.16 -17.06 16.52
N PRO A 589 6.35 -16.89 17.56
CA PRO A 589 4.98 -16.38 17.44
C PRO A 589 4.88 -14.89 17.11
N VAL A 590 5.99 -14.15 17.01
CA VAL A 590 6.05 -12.74 16.60
C VAL A 590 7.20 -12.57 15.61
N ARG A 591 7.09 -11.65 14.65
CA ARG A 591 8.11 -11.44 13.63
C ARG A 591 9.12 -10.39 14.09
N ILE A 592 10.26 -10.87 14.60
CA ILE A 592 11.47 -10.08 14.79
C ILE A 592 12.40 -10.43 13.64
N LYS A 593 12.70 -9.47 12.78
CA LYS A 593 13.46 -9.68 11.54
C LYS A 593 14.79 -8.94 11.61
N VAL A 594 15.88 -9.58 11.23
CA VAL A 594 17.16 -8.91 10.98
C VAL A 594 17.02 -8.09 9.71
N ILE A 595 17.15 -6.77 9.85
CA ILE A 595 17.12 -5.82 8.73
C ILE A 595 18.50 -5.31 8.37
N ASP A 596 19.42 -5.27 9.32
CA ASP A 596 20.78 -4.83 9.12
C ASP A 596 21.74 -5.82 9.76
N PRO A 597 22.25 -6.79 8.99
CA PRO A 597 23.19 -7.78 9.50
C PRO A 597 24.44 -7.16 10.12
N LEU A 598 24.91 -5.99 9.68
CA LEU A 598 26.12 -5.37 10.23
C LEU A 598 25.88 -4.69 11.58
N ASN A 599 24.65 -4.24 11.83
CA ASN A 599 24.27 -3.51 13.04
C ASN A 599 23.57 -4.36 14.11
N VAL A 600 23.41 -5.68 13.92
CA VAL A 600 22.84 -6.57 14.95
C VAL A 600 23.73 -6.57 16.21
N ILE A 601 23.24 -5.94 17.27
CA ILE A 601 23.91 -5.93 18.58
C ILE A 601 23.65 -7.23 19.33
N SER A 602 24.60 -7.67 20.16
CA SER A 602 24.37 -8.75 21.14
C SER A 602 23.58 -8.21 22.33
N GLY A 603 22.41 -8.79 22.60
CA GLY A 603 21.54 -8.36 23.69
C GLY A 603 20.45 -9.36 24.03
N GLU A 604 19.83 -9.13 25.19
CA GLU A 604 18.62 -9.82 25.65
C GLU A 604 17.46 -8.83 25.63
N PHE A 605 16.33 -9.23 25.06
CA PHE A 605 15.19 -8.35 24.83
C PHE A 605 13.90 -8.93 25.39
N GLU A 606 13.03 -8.07 25.90
CA GLU A 606 11.66 -8.40 26.30
C GLU A 606 10.67 -7.62 25.42
N LEU A 607 9.76 -8.33 24.75
CA LEU A 607 8.67 -7.76 23.97
C LEU A 607 7.35 -7.97 24.69
N ARG A 608 6.68 -6.86 25.02
CA ARG A 608 5.46 -6.83 25.82
C ARG A 608 4.30 -6.25 25.02
N PHE A 609 3.17 -6.96 24.95
CA PHE A 609 1.92 -6.42 24.41
C PHE A 609 1.21 -5.59 25.47
N ILE A 610 0.72 -4.41 25.09
CA ILE A 610 0.07 -3.42 25.94
C ILE A 610 -1.33 -3.14 25.38
N PRO A 611 -2.39 -3.72 25.95
CA PRO A 611 -3.76 -3.52 25.46
C PRO A 611 -4.32 -2.15 25.85
N HIS A 612 -4.98 -1.46 24.92
CA HIS A 612 -5.60 -0.15 25.19
C HIS A 612 -6.89 -0.27 26.01
N ASN A 613 -7.71 -1.30 25.77
CA ASN A 613 -8.96 -1.51 26.51
C ASN A 613 -8.99 -2.88 27.21
N THR A 614 -8.71 -2.87 28.51
CA THR A 614 -8.72 -4.07 29.36
C THR A 614 -10.11 -4.67 29.59
N LEU A 615 -11.19 -3.95 29.23
CA LEU A 615 -12.58 -4.39 29.39
C LEU A 615 -13.17 -5.06 28.15
N LEU A 616 -12.62 -4.82 26.94
CA LEU A 616 -13.18 -5.31 25.67
C LEU A 616 -12.53 -6.59 25.13
N TYR A 617 -11.50 -7.15 25.78
CA TYR A 617 -10.76 -8.36 25.33
C TYR A 617 -10.27 -8.34 23.87
N ALA A 618 -10.30 -7.19 23.19
CA ALA A 618 -9.94 -7.05 21.79
C ALA A 618 -8.45 -6.67 21.68
N MET A 619 -7.62 -7.65 21.24
CA MET A 619 -6.18 -7.46 21.12
C MET A 619 -5.79 -6.54 19.96
N ASP A 620 -6.68 -6.31 18.99
CA ASP A 620 -6.48 -5.41 17.84
C ASP A 620 -5.99 -4.02 18.29
N SER A 621 -6.51 -3.53 19.41
CA SER A 621 -6.14 -2.21 19.96
C SER A 621 -4.83 -2.19 20.76
N ALA A 622 -4.13 -3.33 20.86
CA ALA A 622 -2.89 -3.41 21.61
C ALA A 622 -1.74 -2.75 20.85
N THR A 623 -0.88 -2.08 21.59
CA THR A 623 0.45 -1.65 21.17
C THR A 623 1.48 -2.65 21.70
N TRP A 624 2.75 -2.50 21.32
CA TRP A 624 3.83 -3.28 21.89
C TRP A 624 4.97 -2.40 22.37
N MET A 625 5.76 -2.92 23.31
CA MET A 625 6.98 -2.29 23.83
C MET A 625 8.10 -3.31 23.85
N LEU A 626 9.19 -3.01 23.18
CA LEU A 626 10.43 -3.79 23.17
C LEU A 626 11.44 -3.12 24.11
N THR A 627 12.01 -3.89 25.04
CA THR A 627 12.99 -3.41 26.02
C THR A 627 14.29 -4.20 25.90
N ASN A 628 15.42 -3.52 25.72
CA ASN A 628 16.74 -4.12 25.89
C ASN A 628 17.01 -4.28 27.39
N LEU A 629 17.14 -5.52 27.85
CA LEU A 629 17.25 -5.84 29.28
C LEU A 629 18.63 -5.49 29.86
N ALA A 630 19.66 -5.33 29.02
CA ALA A 630 20.99 -4.94 29.46
C ALA A 630 21.11 -3.41 29.65
N THR A 631 20.57 -2.62 28.72
CA THR A 631 20.69 -1.15 28.73
C THR A 631 19.50 -0.45 29.39
N GLY A 632 18.31 -1.08 29.39
CA GLY A 632 17.04 -0.48 29.82
C GLY A 632 16.39 0.42 28.77
N GLU A 633 16.95 0.51 27.57
CA GLU A 633 16.39 1.25 26.43
C GLU A 633 15.10 0.60 25.91
N LYS A 634 14.16 1.43 25.45
CA LYS A 634 12.81 1.01 25.08
C LYS A 634 12.39 1.59 23.73
N VAL A 635 11.76 0.76 22.92
CA VAL A 635 11.06 1.15 21.70
C VAL A 635 9.59 0.77 21.84
N THR A 636 8.70 1.68 21.49
CA THR A 636 7.24 1.46 21.51
C THR A 636 6.68 1.49 20.11
N SER A 637 5.63 0.70 19.87
CA SER A 637 5.00 0.60 18.56
C SER A 637 4.42 1.92 18.07
N ASP A 638 4.67 2.28 16.81
CA ASP A 638 4.08 3.47 16.16
C ASP A 638 2.59 3.27 15.84
N GLN A 639 2.19 2.01 15.58
CA GLN A 639 0.82 1.61 15.25
C GLN A 639 0.31 0.55 16.22
N THR A 640 -1.01 0.41 16.30
CA THR A 640 -1.63 -0.75 16.97
C THR A 640 -1.43 -2.02 16.13
N ILE A 641 -1.51 -3.19 16.74
CA ILE A 641 -1.39 -4.46 16.02
C ILE A 641 -2.60 -4.76 15.10
N ALA A 642 -3.58 -3.85 15.00
CA ALA A 642 -4.64 -3.94 13.99
C ALA A 642 -4.11 -3.71 12.56
N VAL A 643 -3.00 -2.99 12.43
CA VAL A 643 -2.34 -2.65 11.17
C VAL A 643 -1.08 -3.50 11.01
N ASP A 644 -0.82 -4.03 9.82
CA ASP A 644 0.44 -4.70 9.54
C ASP A 644 1.52 -3.65 9.25
N ASN A 645 2.36 -3.38 10.24
CA ASN A 645 3.40 -2.36 10.18
C ASN A 645 4.78 -2.96 10.50
N GLU A 646 5.76 -2.73 9.62
CA GLU A 646 7.16 -3.07 9.87
C GLU A 646 7.91 -1.89 10.50
N GLN A 647 8.01 -1.85 11.83
CA GLN A 647 8.78 -0.81 12.49
C GLN A 647 10.27 -1.15 12.54
N LEU A 648 11.07 -0.37 11.82
CA LEU A 648 12.53 -0.50 11.81
C LEU A 648 13.13 -0.03 13.14
N ILE A 649 14.15 -0.75 13.63
CA ILE A 649 14.97 -0.35 14.78
C ILE A 649 16.45 -0.45 14.36
N PRO A 650 16.93 0.49 13.53
CA PRO A 650 18.25 0.41 12.91
C PRO A 650 19.39 0.31 13.93
N GLU A 651 19.24 0.94 15.10
CA GLU A 651 20.24 0.94 16.18
C GLU A 651 20.53 -0.47 16.73
N TRP A 652 19.57 -1.38 16.57
CA TRP A 652 19.69 -2.78 16.99
C TRP A 652 19.76 -3.76 15.80
N GLY A 653 19.74 -3.24 14.56
CA GLY A 653 19.78 -4.02 13.32
C GLY A 653 18.56 -4.91 13.06
N ILE A 654 17.43 -4.65 13.74
CA ILE A 654 16.21 -5.47 13.67
C ILE A 654 14.97 -4.64 13.35
N SER A 655 13.91 -5.28 12.88
CA SER A 655 12.56 -4.72 12.83
C SER A 655 11.58 -5.58 13.62
N VAL A 656 10.47 -4.96 14.03
CA VAL A 656 9.33 -5.61 14.67
C VAL A 656 8.12 -5.47 13.75
N GLN A 657 7.51 -6.58 13.35
CA GLN A 657 6.28 -6.60 12.55
C GLN A 657 5.25 -7.51 13.21
N ILE A 658 4.11 -6.96 13.61
CA ILE A 658 3.09 -7.69 14.37
C ILE A 658 1.71 -7.25 13.89
N GLN A 659 0.95 -8.21 13.35
CA GLN A 659 -0.45 -8.03 13.00
C GLN A 659 -1.32 -9.03 13.75
N GLN A 660 -2.47 -8.57 14.24
CA GLN A 660 -3.47 -9.41 14.85
C GLN A 660 -4.30 -10.15 13.79
N TYR A 661 -4.21 -11.47 13.80
CA TYR A 661 -5.05 -12.32 12.96
C TYR A 661 -6.51 -12.26 13.42
N LYS A 662 -7.44 -12.06 12.49
CA LYS A 662 -8.88 -12.03 12.76
C LYS A 662 -9.54 -13.28 12.21
N TYR A 663 -10.19 -14.05 13.09
CA TYR A 663 -11.14 -15.06 12.65
C TYR A 663 -12.25 -14.39 11.87
N TYR A 664 -12.70 -15.04 10.80
CA TYR A 664 -13.72 -14.51 9.91
C TYR A 664 -14.85 -15.53 9.75
N LYS A 665 -15.96 -15.08 9.14
CA LYS A 665 -17.11 -15.93 8.84
C LYS A 665 -17.36 -15.86 7.33
N PRO A 666 -16.60 -16.63 6.53
CA PRO A 666 -16.85 -16.68 5.08
C PRO A 666 -18.23 -17.29 4.80
N TYR A 667 -18.77 -18.04 5.76
CA TYR A 667 -20.10 -18.68 5.73
C TYR A 667 -20.97 -18.14 6.87
N SER A 668 -22.30 -18.16 6.71
CA SER A 668 -23.22 -17.32 7.50
C SER A 668 -23.23 -17.54 9.02
N GLU A 669 -22.70 -18.66 9.55
CA GLU A 669 -22.87 -19.01 10.97
C GLU A 669 -21.62 -19.50 11.71
N ARG A 670 -20.49 -19.77 11.05
CA ARG A 670 -19.31 -20.42 11.68
C ARG A 670 -18.05 -19.58 11.60
N TRP A 671 -17.32 -19.52 12.72
CA TRP A 671 -15.99 -18.93 12.72
C TRP A 671 -14.97 -19.85 12.04
N TYR A 672 -14.15 -19.23 11.21
CA TYR A 672 -13.15 -19.85 10.37
C TYR A 672 -11.74 -19.35 10.73
N THR A 673 -10.75 -20.23 10.56
CA THR A 673 -9.33 -19.89 10.64
C THR A 673 -8.61 -20.51 9.45
N ASP A 674 -7.52 -19.90 9.01
CA ASP A 674 -6.76 -20.38 7.86
C ASP A 674 -5.79 -21.49 8.26
N PHE A 675 -5.69 -22.50 7.39
CA PHE A 675 -4.59 -23.45 7.39
C PHE A 675 -3.33 -22.78 6.83
N LEU A 676 -2.19 -22.95 7.50
CA LEU A 676 -0.94 -22.30 7.12
C LEU A 676 0.03 -23.27 6.44
N GLU A 677 0.25 -24.44 7.04
CA GLU A 677 1.26 -25.38 6.57
C GLU A 677 0.98 -26.81 7.06
N GLY A 678 1.24 -27.79 6.19
CA GLY A 678 1.30 -29.21 6.52
C GLY A 678 2.57 -29.84 5.98
N THR A 679 3.40 -30.45 6.83
CA THR A 679 4.57 -31.22 6.38
C THR A 679 4.64 -32.60 7.01
N ILE A 680 5.23 -33.55 6.29
CA ILE A 680 5.65 -34.85 6.79
C ILE A 680 7.15 -35.01 6.54
N GLU A 681 7.90 -35.15 7.62
CA GLU A 681 9.37 -35.17 7.59
C GLU A 681 9.87 -36.50 8.17
N PHE A 682 10.70 -37.19 7.39
CA PHE A 682 11.35 -38.42 7.81
C PHE A 682 12.78 -38.10 8.24
N SER A 683 13.20 -38.58 9.42
CA SER A 683 14.59 -38.39 9.90
C SER A 683 15.64 -39.00 8.97
N ASP A 684 15.22 -39.96 8.13
CA ASP A 684 15.98 -40.47 7.00
C ASP A 684 15.07 -40.42 5.76
N SER A 685 15.23 -39.40 4.93
CA SER A 685 14.38 -39.15 3.76
C SER A 685 14.44 -40.27 2.71
N SER A 686 15.42 -41.17 2.78
CA SER A 686 15.50 -42.36 1.92
C SER A 686 14.60 -43.52 2.37
N LYS A 687 13.96 -43.41 3.55
CA LYS A 687 13.14 -44.47 4.19
C LYS A 687 11.72 -43.99 4.47
N GLN A 688 10.98 -43.67 3.42
CA GLN A 688 9.58 -43.24 3.52
C GLN A 688 8.66 -44.45 3.68
N TRP A 689 8.32 -44.80 4.93
CA TRP A 689 7.54 -45.99 5.26
C TRP A 689 6.06 -45.73 5.58
N LEU A 690 5.72 -44.47 5.82
CA LEU A 690 4.37 -44.02 6.19
C LEU A 690 3.74 -43.29 5.01
N THR A 691 2.50 -43.65 4.71
CA THR A 691 1.59 -42.95 3.80
C THR A 691 0.22 -42.82 4.48
N GLY A 692 -0.83 -42.48 3.75
CA GLY A 692 -2.19 -42.46 4.27
C GLY A 692 -3.25 -42.78 3.24
N VAL A 693 -4.51 -42.75 3.67
CA VAL A 693 -5.67 -42.81 2.79
C VAL A 693 -5.84 -41.42 2.16
N PRO A 694 -5.56 -41.24 0.87
CA PRO A 694 -5.82 -39.96 0.22
C PRO A 694 -7.33 -39.74 0.09
N ASP A 695 -7.73 -38.50 0.29
CA ASP A 695 -9.09 -38.05 0.01
C ASP A 695 -9.36 -38.04 -1.51
N ALA A 696 -10.62 -38.23 -1.90
CA ALA A 696 -11.03 -38.17 -3.29
C ALA A 696 -12.52 -37.82 -3.40
N ASP A 697 -12.85 -36.87 -4.29
CA ASP A 697 -14.22 -36.43 -4.52
C ASP A 697 -15.18 -37.48 -5.08
N GLY A 698 -16.47 -37.22 -4.85
CA GLY A 698 -17.59 -37.94 -5.42
C GLY A 698 -18.03 -39.16 -4.60
N ALA A 699 -18.77 -40.06 -5.26
CA ALA A 699 -19.39 -41.23 -4.63
C ALA A 699 -18.39 -42.39 -4.37
N THR A 700 -17.30 -42.08 -3.65
CA THR A 700 -16.24 -43.01 -3.28
C THR A 700 -16.05 -43.02 -1.76
N ASP A 701 -15.73 -44.17 -1.19
CA ASP A 701 -15.44 -44.27 0.25
C ASP A 701 -14.23 -43.41 0.64
N GLN A 702 -13.34 -43.10 -0.30
CA GLN A 702 -12.22 -42.19 -0.11
C GLN A 702 -12.60 -40.72 0.08
N ASN A 703 -13.84 -40.30 -0.24
CA ASN A 703 -14.30 -38.98 0.19
C ASN A 703 -14.53 -39.10 1.71
N TRP A 704 -13.50 -38.92 2.52
CA TRP A 704 -13.56 -39.03 3.97
C TRP A 704 -13.35 -37.68 4.66
N ILE A 705 -12.84 -36.70 3.92
CA ILE A 705 -12.76 -35.28 4.25
C ILE A 705 -13.88 -34.57 3.51
N ARG A 706 -14.95 -34.23 4.23
CA ARG A 706 -16.17 -33.60 3.70
C ARG A 706 -16.01 -32.08 3.60
N SER A 707 -15.00 -31.66 2.86
CA SER A 707 -14.74 -30.26 2.51
C SER A 707 -15.41 -29.94 1.18
N GLY A 708 -15.81 -28.69 0.94
CA GLY A 708 -16.46 -28.29 -0.31
C GLY A 708 -17.98 -28.26 -0.25
N THR A 709 -18.61 -28.31 -1.43
CA THR A 709 -20.07 -28.09 -1.60
C THR A 709 -20.76 -29.21 -2.36
N ALA A 710 -20.13 -30.36 -2.56
CA ALA A 710 -20.71 -31.46 -3.29
C ALA A 710 -22.02 -31.92 -2.64
N TYR A 711 -23.08 -31.92 -3.44
CA TYR A 711 -24.42 -32.26 -3.01
C TYR A 711 -25.08 -33.27 -3.95
N GLU A 712 -25.41 -34.42 -3.40
CA GLU A 712 -26.34 -35.37 -3.99
C GLU A 712 -27.69 -35.33 -3.27
N ALA A 713 -28.75 -35.81 -3.93
CA ALA A 713 -30.07 -35.90 -3.31
C ALA A 713 -30.19 -37.18 -2.45
N PRO A 714 -30.73 -37.10 -1.22
CA PRO A 714 -30.82 -38.27 -0.34
C PRO A 714 -31.72 -39.36 -0.93
N ASN A 715 -31.23 -40.60 -0.95
CA ASN A 715 -32.02 -41.76 -1.35
C ASN A 715 -32.87 -42.26 -0.16
N PRO A 716 -34.21 -42.15 -0.18
CA PRO A 716 -35.06 -42.52 0.96
C PRO A 716 -35.01 -44.03 1.30
N GLY A 717 -34.54 -44.87 0.38
CA GLY A 717 -34.39 -46.31 0.60
C GLY A 717 -33.07 -46.72 1.26
N ASN A 718 -32.13 -45.80 1.43
CA ASN A 718 -30.82 -46.04 2.02
C ASN A 718 -30.73 -45.34 3.38
N VAL A 719 -30.57 -46.12 4.46
CA VAL A 719 -30.44 -45.59 5.83
C VAL A 719 -29.17 -44.74 5.97
N CYS A 720 -28.15 -45.00 5.15
CA CYS A 720 -26.92 -44.21 5.08
C CYS A 720 -27.11 -42.83 4.41
N ASP A 721 -28.20 -42.60 3.68
CA ASP A 721 -28.46 -41.32 3.02
C ASP A 721 -29.43 -40.42 3.80
N GLN A 722 -29.57 -40.63 5.12
CA GLN A 722 -30.51 -39.92 5.97
C GLN A 722 -29.81 -39.38 7.24
N PRO A 723 -29.92 -38.07 7.56
CA PRO A 723 -30.63 -37.00 6.85
C PRO A 723 -29.84 -36.36 5.69
N ILE A 724 -28.54 -36.68 5.55
CA ILE A 724 -27.64 -36.17 4.52
C ILE A 724 -27.07 -37.39 3.78
N PRO A 725 -26.96 -37.37 2.44
CA PRO A 725 -26.35 -38.46 1.67
C PRO A 725 -24.95 -38.82 2.14
N LYS A 726 -24.58 -40.09 1.95
CA LYS A 726 -23.32 -40.68 2.42
C LYS A 726 -22.09 -39.87 2.02
N TYR A 727 -22.07 -39.32 0.81
CA TYR A 727 -20.89 -38.70 0.20
C TYR A 727 -20.92 -37.17 0.12
N ASN A 728 -21.95 -36.51 0.66
CA ASN A 728 -22.06 -35.05 0.59
C ASN A 728 -21.09 -34.36 1.55
N ASP A 729 -20.62 -33.20 1.11
CA ASP A 729 -19.76 -32.35 1.92
C ASP A 729 -20.55 -31.59 2.98
N TRP A 730 -19.83 -31.08 3.99
CA TRP A 730 -20.42 -30.24 5.01
C TRP A 730 -20.48 -28.78 4.54
N THR A 731 -21.49 -28.46 3.73
CA THR A 731 -21.74 -27.08 3.28
C THR A 731 -21.83 -26.11 4.47
N GLY A 732 -21.19 -24.95 4.34
CA GLY A 732 -21.04 -23.90 5.35
C GLY A 732 -19.92 -24.15 6.37
N TYR A 733 -19.02 -25.10 6.13
CA TYR A 733 -17.88 -25.40 7.02
C TYR A 733 -16.54 -25.07 6.40
N ASP A 734 -16.27 -25.55 5.18
CA ASP A 734 -15.06 -25.29 4.38
C ASP A 734 -15.36 -25.43 2.89
N ASP A 735 -16.25 -24.57 2.40
CA ASP A 735 -16.78 -24.60 1.03
C ASP A 735 -15.72 -24.25 -0.03
N GLU A 736 -14.62 -23.61 0.37
CA GLU A 736 -13.44 -23.28 -0.46
C GLU A 736 -12.35 -24.37 -0.41
N GLU A 737 -12.60 -25.51 0.26
CA GLU A 737 -11.72 -26.70 0.26
C GLU A 737 -10.30 -26.46 0.82
N LYS A 738 -10.11 -25.48 1.71
CA LYS A 738 -8.77 -25.11 2.22
C LYS A 738 -8.14 -26.17 3.13
N TYR A 739 -8.94 -27.04 3.75
CA TYR A 739 -8.49 -28.14 4.61
C TYR A 739 -8.56 -29.51 3.91
N GLU A 740 -8.96 -29.58 2.64
CA GLU A 740 -9.18 -30.85 1.95
C GLU A 740 -7.85 -31.58 1.65
N GLN A 741 -6.90 -30.89 1.04
CA GLN A 741 -5.68 -31.48 0.49
C GLN A 741 -4.51 -31.51 1.49
N ILE A 742 -4.77 -31.54 2.79
CA ILE A 742 -3.70 -31.56 3.80
C ILE A 742 -2.92 -32.87 3.69
N LEU A 743 -1.64 -32.76 3.32
CA LEU A 743 -0.74 -33.90 3.12
C LEU A 743 -1.35 -34.94 2.16
N ASP A 744 -1.73 -34.49 0.96
CA ASP A 744 -2.40 -35.31 -0.07
C ASP A 744 -3.73 -35.92 0.43
N GLY A 745 -4.47 -35.18 1.25
CA GLY A 745 -5.77 -35.59 1.80
C GLY A 745 -5.69 -36.71 2.84
N THR A 746 -4.56 -36.85 3.53
CA THR A 746 -4.35 -37.91 4.54
C THR A 746 -4.64 -37.45 5.97
N TRP A 747 -4.82 -36.15 6.17
CA TRP A 747 -5.13 -35.51 7.45
C TRP A 747 -6.29 -34.54 7.32
N ALA A 748 -7.12 -34.44 8.36
CA ALA A 748 -8.24 -33.52 8.38
C ALA A 748 -8.55 -33.02 9.80
N PRO A 749 -9.16 -31.83 9.93
CA PRO A 749 -9.91 -31.47 11.11
C PRO A 749 -10.99 -32.53 11.40
N PHE A 750 -11.13 -32.94 12.67
CA PHE A 750 -12.17 -33.88 13.10
C PHE A 750 -13.58 -33.41 12.72
N LEU A 751 -13.78 -32.09 12.61
CA LEU A 751 -15.04 -31.48 12.20
C LEU A 751 -15.45 -31.81 10.76
N LEU A 752 -14.46 -31.99 9.87
CA LEU A 752 -14.66 -32.24 8.45
C LEU A 752 -14.71 -33.73 8.10
N CYS A 753 -14.45 -34.62 9.06
CA CYS A 753 -14.44 -36.05 8.79
C CYS A 753 -15.83 -36.62 8.45
N SER A 754 -15.85 -37.68 7.63
CA SER A 754 -17.06 -38.43 7.24
C SER A 754 -17.77 -39.07 8.45
N ARG A 755 -19.10 -39.23 8.36
CA ARG A 755 -19.95 -39.77 9.44
C ARG A 755 -21.19 -40.51 8.96
N ASN A 756 -21.83 -41.23 9.87
CA ASN A 756 -23.15 -41.88 9.78
C ASN A 756 -23.27 -43.19 8.98
N CYS A 757 -22.26 -43.60 8.21
CA CYS A 757 -22.38 -44.69 7.22
C CYS A 757 -21.29 -45.75 7.36
N GLU A 758 -21.29 -46.75 6.50
CA GLU A 758 -20.16 -47.67 6.34
C GLU A 758 -18.89 -46.92 5.92
N ASN A 759 -17.74 -47.36 6.44
CA ASN A 759 -16.41 -46.83 6.15
C ASN A 759 -16.21 -45.34 6.48
N THR A 760 -16.98 -44.80 7.42
CA THR A 760 -16.78 -43.42 7.89
C THR A 760 -15.76 -43.33 9.02
N ILE A 761 -15.32 -42.12 9.35
CA ILE A 761 -14.38 -41.87 10.45
C ILE A 761 -15.11 -41.63 11.78
N VAL A 762 -16.23 -40.91 11.74
CA VAL A 762 -17.00 -40.56 12.93
C VAL A 762 -18.21 -41.48 13.05
N GLY A 763 -18.18 -42.37 14.04
CA GLY A 763 -19.29 -43.27 14.33
C GLY A 763 -20.55 -42.57 14.86
N ASN A 764 -21.71 -43.17 14.60
CA ASN A 764 -23.02 -42.67 15.08
C ASN A 764 -23.08 -42.45 16.60
N ALA A 765 -22.35 -43.27 17.38
CA ALA A 765 -22.34 -43.16 18.84
C ALA A 765 -21.71 -41.85 19.35
N ILE A 766 -20.93 -41.15 18.51
CA ILE A 766 -20.15 -39.98 18.87
C ILE A 766 -20.40 -38.77 17.95
N ALA A 767 -21.26 -38.90 16.94
CA ALA A 767 -21.58 -37.84 15.98
C ALA A 767 -22.10 -36.56 16.66
N SER A 768 -22.80 -36.67 17.80
CA SER A 768 -23.26 -35.52 18.60
C SER A 768 -22.13 -34.66 19.17
N SER A 769 -20.90 -35.18 19.25
CA SER A 769 -19.72 -34.44 19.74
C SER A 769 -19.23 -33.37 18.77
N LEU A 770 -19.67 -33.41 17.50
CA LEU A 770 -19.38 -32.42 16.46
C LEU A 770 -20.21 -31.14 16.61
N SER A 771 -21.33 -31.21 17.35
CA SER A 771 -22.21 -30.07 17.57
C SER A 771 -21.46 -28.94 18.31
N GLY A 772 -21.43 -27.75 17.69
CA GLY A 772 -20.78 -26.56 18.25
C GLY A 772 -19.25 -26.56 18.17
N LYS A 773 -18.63 -27.47 17.42
CA LYS A 773 -17.21 -27.33 17.04
C LYS A 773 -17.06 -26.30 15.93
N GLU A 774 -15.92 -25.62 15.96
CA GLU A 774 -15.50 -24.62 14.98
C GLU A 774 -14.01 -24.79 14.68
N LEU A 775 -13.59 -24.44 13.47
CA LEU A 775 -12.19 -24.58 13.02
C LEU A 775 -11.23 -23.69 13.82
N ILE A 776 -11.70 -22.57 14.37
CA ILE A 776 -10.90 -21.70 15.25
C ILE A 776 -10.34 -22.41 16.49
N ASN A 777 -10.91 -23.56 16.87
CA ASN A 777 -10.44 -24.33 18.02
C ASN A 777 -9.20 -25.18 17.70
N LEU A 778 -8.87 -25.43 16.42
CA LEU A 778 -7.71 -26.23 16.00
C LEU A 778 -6.41 -25.66 16.55
N PRO A 779 -5.58 -26.40 17.28
CA PRO A 779 -4.22 -25.98 17.59
C PRO A 779 -3.27 -26.34 16.44
N SER A 780 -2.13 -25.65 16.37
CA SER A 780 -0.99 -26.14 15.60
C SER A 780 -0.35 -27.30 16.36
N ILE A 781 -0.04 -28.40 15.66
CA ILE A 781 0.48 -29.60 16.30
C ILE A 781 1.69 -30.19 15.60
N ASP A 782 2.54 -30.83 16.40
CA ASP A 782 3.54 -31.78 15.96
C ASP A 782 3.11 -33.18 16.37
N VAL A 783 3.01 -34.11 15.43
CA VAL A 783 2.81 -35.54 15.70
C VAL A 783 4.08 -36.28 15.33
N VAL A 784 4.71 -36.93 16.31
CA VAL A 784 5.96 -37.67 16.12
C VAL A 784 5.70 -39.16 16.28
N ILE A 785 6.12 -39.96 15.30
CA ILE A 785 6.12 -41.41 15.35
C ILE A 785 7.58 -41.88 15.47
N THR A 786 7.87 -42.68 16.49
CA THR A 786 9.24 -43.07 16.84
C THR A 786 9.32 -44.50 17.38
N LYS A 787 10.45 -45.16 17.10
CA LYS A 787 10.77 -46.46 17.70
C LYS A 787 11.10 -46.39 19.19
N ASP A 788 11.38 -45.20 19.73
CA ASP A 788 11.70 -45.03 21.13
C ASP A 788 10.46 -45.20 22.02
N ARG A 789 10.30 -46.42 22.55
CA ARG A 789 9.22 -46.80 23.48
C ARG A 789 9.13 -45.90 24.70
N SER A 790 10.19 -45.21 25.12
CA SER A 790 10.10 -44.29 26.27
C SER A 790 9.20 -43.08 26.01
N LYS A 791 9.05 -42.69 24.74
CA LYS A 791 8.27 -41.52 24.30
C LYS A 791 6.82 -41.84 23.93
N TRP A 792 6.45 -43.12 23.90
CA TRP A 792 5.12 -43.57 23.46
C TRP A 792 3.98 -43.07 24.33
N THR A 793 2.80 -42.94 23.73
CA THR A 793 1.59 -42.39 24.34
C THR A 793 0.62 -43.50 24.72
N ARG A 794 0.26 -43.57 26.01
CA ARG A 794 -0.81 -44.45 26.48
C ARG A 794 -2.14 -43.87 26.02
N CYS A 795 -2.98 -44.67 25.38
CA CYS A 795 -4.20 -44.16 24.74
C CYS A 795 -5.32 -45.20 24.66
N ALA A 796 -6.54 -44.71 24.42
CA ALA A 796 -7.68 -45.57 24.12
C ALA A 796 -7.60 -46.10 22.69
N VAL A 797 -8.02 -47.36 22.49
CA VAL A 797 -8.18 -47.96 21.16
C VAL A 797 -9.66 -47.95 20.80
N ILE A 798 -9.99 -47.38 19.64
CA ILE A 798 -11.35 -47.08 19.21
C ILE A 798 -11.83 -48.12 18.20
N GLU A 799 -13.02 -48.66 18.40
CA GLU A 799 -13.67 -49.52 17.42
C GLU A 799 -14.08 -48.71 16.19
N MET A 800 -13.61 -49.11 15.02
CA MET A 800 -13.91 -48.49 13.72
C MET A 800 -14.94 -49.27 12.89
N GLN A 801 -15.38 -50.44 13.36
CA GLN A 801 -16.41 -51.23 12.68
C GLN A 801 -17.79 -50.59 12.81
N THR A 802 -18.36 -50.18 11.68
CA THR A 802 -19.66 -49.51 11.58
C THR A 802 -20.84 -50.43 11.90
N GLU A 803 -20.75 -51.72 11.55
CA GLU A 803 -21.75 -52.73 11.91
C GLU A 803 -21.45 -53.34 13.28
N THR A 804 -22.24 -52.98 14.29
CA THR A 804 -22.00 -53.40 15.68
C THR A 804 -22.02 -54.92 15.84
N LEU A 805 -22.78 -55.66 15.02
CA LEU A 805 -22.82 -57.13 15.06
C LEU A 805 -21.52 -57.80 14.60
N LEU A 806 -20.72 -57.14 13.76
CA LEU A 806 -19.44 -57.63 13.28
C LEU A 806 -18.28 -57.26 14.21
N SER A 807 -18.49 -56.25 15.05
CA SER A 807 -17.49 -55.80 16.01
C SER A 807 -17.23 -56.83 17.12
N GLU A 808 -15.99 -56.89 17.60
CA GLU A 808 -15.64 -57.71 18.75
C GLU A 808 -16.31 -57.16 20.03
N GLY A 809 -17.06 -58.03 20.71
CA GLY A 809 -17.77 -57.66 21.94
C GLY A 809 -19.00 -56.78 21.72
N GLY A 810 -19.45 -56.58 20.49
CA GLY A 810 -20.65 -55.78 20.17
C GLY A 810 -20.49 -54.30 20.49
N LYS A 811 -19.28 -53.76 20.32
CA LYS A 811 -18.96 -52.34 20.53
C LYS A 811 -19.35 -51.52 19.31
N SER A 812 -20.11 -50.45 19.52
CA SER A 812 -20.44 -49.53 18.42
C SER A 812 -19.24 -48.70 17.98
N HIS A 813 -19.18 -48.36 16.70
CA HIS A 813 -18.18 -47.46 16.12
C HIS A 813 -18.05 -46.15 16.93
N GLY A 814 -16.81 -45.80 17.28
CA GLY A 814 -16.45 -44.60 18.05
C GLY A 814 -16.37 -44.84 19.56
N LEU A 815 -16.67 -46.06 20.01
CA LEU A 815 -16.46 -46.51 21.39
C LEU A 815 -15.13 -47.27 21.52
N ALA A 816 -14.62 -47.38 22.75
CA ALA A 816 -13.42 -48.16 23.00
C ALA A 816 -13.62 -49.66 22.68
N ARG A 817 -12.59 -50.28 22.11
CA ARG A 817 -12.51 -51.72 21.78
C ARG A 817 -12.76 -52.60 23.03
N ALA A 818 -13.26 -53.82 22.81
CA ALA A 818 -13.47 -54.79 23.89
C ALA A 818 -12.24 -55.66 24.20
N GLY A 819 -11.19 -55.58 23.37
CA GLY A 819 -9.95 -56.32 23.53
C GLY A 819 -9.22 -55.99 24.84
N GLN A 820 -8.42 -56.94 25.34
CA GLN A 820 -7.62 -56.74 26.54
C GLN A 820 -6.61 -55.62 26.33
N SER A 821 -6.44 -54.75 27.33
CA SER A 821 -5.45 -53.70 27.28
C SER A 821 -4.04 -54.28 27.19
N VAL A 822 -3.19 -53.69 26.36
CA VAL A 822 -1.84 -54.19 26.06
C VAL A 822 -0.74 -53.22 26.49
N ASP A 823 0.44 -53.75 26.81
CA ASP A 823 1.64 -52.99 27.08
C ASP A 823 2.35 -52.52 25.79
N LYS A 824 3.52 -51.88 25.93
CA LYS A 824 4.33 -51.38 24.79
C LYS A 824 4.92 -52.49 23.90
N TYR A 825 4.72 -53.76 24.26
CA TYR A 825 5.14 -54.93 23.50
C TYR A 825 3.95 -55.67 22.89
N GLY A 826 2.74 -55.15 23.04
CA GLY A 826 1.52 -55.79 22.55
C GLY A 826 1.05 -56.97 23.41
N LEU A 827 1.56 -57.11 24.64
CA LEU A 827 1.16 -58.18 25.55
C LEU A 827 0.09 -57.68 26.53
N PRO A 828 -0.88 -58.51 26.93
CA PRO A 828 -1.88 -58.11 27.92
C PRO A 828 -1.24 -57.58 29.21
N ASP A 829 -1.61 -56.37 29.62
CA ASP A 829 -0.98 -55.67 30.75
C ASP A 829 -1.73 -55.83 32.09
N GLY A 830 -2.90 -56.46 32.05
CA GLY A 830 -3.75 -56.72 33.22
C GLY A 830 -4.55 -55.50 33.71
N THR A 831 -4.56 -54.38 32.99
CA THR A 831 -5.27 -53.15 33.39
C THR A 831 -6.75 -53.13 33.00
N GLY A 832 -7.21 -54.05 32.15
CA GLY A 832 -8.61 -54.13 31.73
C GLY A 832 -8.74 -54.33 30.23
N THR A 833 -9.57 -53.50 29.60
CA THR A 833 -9.85 -53.54 28.15
C THR A 833 -9.80 -52.15 27.55
N GLY A 834 -9.57 -52.05 26.25
CA GLY A 834 -9.78 -50.81 25.49
C GLY A 834 -8.61 -49.82 25.49
N MET A 835 -7.46 -50.15 26.10
CA MET A 835 -6.27 -49.29 26.15
C MET A 835 -5.07 -49.94 25.43
N GLY A 836 -4.28 -49.13 24.74
CA GLY A 836 -3.08 -49.53 24.02
C GLY A 836 -2.00 -48.45 24.04
N TRP A 837 -0.99 -48.57 23.18
CA TRP A 837 0.09 -47.60 23.08
C TRP A 837 0.29 -47.16 21.63
N PHE A 838 0.18 -45.85 21.39
CA PHE A 838 0.56 -45.24 20.13
C PHE A 838 2.10 -45.05 20.13
N PRO A 839 2.81 -45.48 19.06
CA PRO A 839 4.28 -45.44 19.01
C PRO A 839 4.82 -44.04 18.72
N GLY A 840 4.44 -43.08 19.56
CA GLY A 840 4.67 -41.66 19.30
C GLY A 840 3.98 -40.76 20.31
N TYR A 841 3.91 -39.47 19.99
CA TYR A 841 3.27 -38.42 20.78
C TYR A 841 2.80 -37.27 19.90
N ALA A 842 1.93 -36.42 20.45
CA ALA A 842 1.52 -35.17 19.84
C ALA A 842 1.78 -34.00 20.80
N ILE A 843 2.18 -32.84 20.27
CA ILE A 843 2.44 -31.60 21.02
C ILE A 843 1.65 -30.47 20.38
N ASP A 844 1.00 -29.66 21.21
CA ASP A 844 0.49 -28.35 20.85
C ASP A 844 1.64 -27.34 20.97
N VAL A 845 2.07 -26.82 19.82
CA VAL A 845 3.29 -26.01 19.72
C VAL A 845 3.10 -24.58 20.23
N GLU A 846 1.88 -24.06 20.25
CA GLU A 846 1.60 -22.73 20.79
C GLU A 846 1.61 -22.73 22.33
N THR A 847 1.04 -23.79 22.93
CA THR A 847 0.83 -23.88 24.38
C THR A 847 1.96 -24.59 25.13
N GLY A 848 2.77 -25.38 24.43
CA GLY A 848 3.86 -26.18 25.00
C GLY A 848 3.38 -27.41 25.75
N GLU A 849 2.29 -28.03 25.30
CA GLU A 849 1.65 -29.15 25.99
C GLU A 849 1.68 -30.42 25.15
N ARG A 850 2.01 -31.54 25.79
CA ARG A 850 1.80 -32.86 25.22
C ARG A 850 0.29 -33.16 25.23
N LEU A 851 -0.21 -33.66 24.10
CA LEU A 851 -1.62 -33.91 23.88
C LEU A 851 -2.00 -35.38 24.12
N ASN A 852 -3.26 -35.59 24.48
CA ASN A 852 -3.85 -36.92 24.53
C ASN A 852 -4.12 -37.42 23.11
N MET A 853 -3.97 -38.74 22.90
CA MET A 853 -4.20 -39.38 21.60
C MET A 853 -5.11 -40.60 21.76
N ALA A 854 -5.70 -41.06 20.67
CA ALA A 854 -6.33 -42.37 20.53
C ALA A 854 -6.03 -42.91 19.13
N PHE A 855 -6.14 -44.23 18.95
CA PHE A 855 -6.09 -44.80 17.61
C PHE A 855 -7.24 -45.76 17.34
N GLY A 856 -7.65 -45.89 16.09
CA GLY A 856 -8.72 -46.77 15.63
C GLY A 856 -8.22 -48.18 15.33
N GLU A 857 -9.13 -49.14 15.34
CA GLU A 857 -8.97 -50.48 14.79
C GLU A 857 -10.35 -50.99 14.33
N ASP A 858 -10.43 -51.60 13.14
CA ASP A 858 -11.61 -52.35 12.74
C ASP A 858 -11.48 -53.82 13.16
N SER A 859 -12.19 -54.19 14.20
CA SER A 859 -12.12 -55.54 14.77
C SER A 859 -12.60 -56.64 13.85
N TRP A 860 -13.35 -56.32 12.81
CA TRP A 860 -13.70 -57.29 11.78
C TRP A 860 -12.49 -57.62 10.90
N LEU A 861 -11.59 -56.66 10.70
CA LEU A 861 -10.40 -56.75 9.86
C LEU A 861 -9.18 -57.32 10.62
N GLY A 862 -9.37 -58.40 11.37
CA GLY A 862 -8.27 -59.05 12.10
C GLY A 862 -7.14 -59.59 11.20
N GLY A 863 -7.41 -59.78 9.90
CA GLY A 863 -6.38 -60.10 8.90
C GLY A 863 -5.51 -58.91 8.48
N ASP A 864 -5.91 -57.70 8.83
CA ASP A 864 -5.20 -56.41 8.65
C ASP A 864 -4.89 -55.78 10.01
N ASN A 865 -4.61 -56.63 10.99
CA ASN A 865 -4.24 -56.29 12.37
C ASN A 865 -5.31 -55.55 13.21
N GLY A 866 -6.52 -55.29 12.71
CA GLY A 866 -7.53 -54.53 13.47
C GLY A 866 -8.11 -55.21 14.73
N ARG A 867 -7.54 -56.31 15.22
CA ARG A 867 -8.02 -57.05 16.42
C ARG A 867 -6.92 -57.40 17.41
N ASP A 868 -5.81 -56.65 17.45
CA ASP A 868 -4.69 -56.95 18.35
C ASP A 868 -4.39 -55.84 19.39
N MET A 869 -5.10 -54.71 19.36
CA MET A 869 -4.93 -53.56 20.27
C MET A 869 -3.59 -52.82 20.08
N ILE A 870 -2.95 -52.97 18.92
CA ILE A 870 -1.63 -52.44 18.58
C ILE A 870 -1.77 -51.51 17.38
N TRP A 871 -1.16 -50.32 17.43
CA TRP A 871 -1.09 -49.49 16.24
C TRP A 871 -0.05 -50.05 15.25
N ASN A 872 -0.52 -50.80 14.26
CA ASN A 872 0.29 -51.47 13.24
C ASN A 872 -0.45 -51.53 11.88
N PRO A 873 -0.71 -50.36 11.24
CA PRO A 873 -1.43 -50.30 9.97
C PRO A 873 -0.84 -51.23 8.92
N THR A 874 -1.64 -51.63 7.93
CA THR A 874 -1.15 -52.33 6.74
C THR A 874 -1.14 -51.40 5.52
N TRP A 875 -0.57 -51.88 4.42
CA TRP A 875 -0.55 -51.18 3.14
C TRP A 875 -1.82 -51.40 2.30
N ARG A 876 -2.73 -52.29 2.73
CA ARG A 876 -3.90 -52.67 1.93
C ARG A 876 -5.02 -51.63 2.06
N MET A 877 -5.33 -50.98 0.94
CA MET A 877 -6.40 -50.00 0.87
C MET A 877 -7.79 -50.64 0.72
N PHE A 878 -7.88 -51.60 -0.21
CA PHE A 878 -9.12 -52.31 -0.56
C PHE A 878 -8.86 -53.81 -0.71
N ASN A 879 -9.92 -54.59 -0.58
CA ASN A 879 -9.93 -55.99 -0.97
C ASN A 879 -9.97 -56.11 -2.50
N ALA A 880 -8.96 -56.77 -3.07
CA ALA A 880 -8.83 -56.96 -4.52
C ALA A 880 -9.95 -57.83 -5.17
N VAL A 881 -10.75 -58.56 -4.38
CA VAL A 881 -11.77 -59.49 -4.89
C VAL A 881 -13.17 -58.89 -4.92
N ASN A 882 -13.58 -58.15 -3.88
CA ASN A 882 -14.94 -57.64 -3.73
C ASN A 882 -15.02 -56.12 -3.51
N GLY A 883 -13.89 -55.42 -3.40
CA GLY A 883 -13.85 -53.96 -3.23
C GLY A 883 -14.08 -53.47 -1.79
N ASP A 884 -14.15 -54.38 -0.80
CA ASP A 884 -14.30 -53.97 0.61
C ASP A 884 -13.17 -53.03 1.05
N VAL A 885 -13.51 -52.02 1.84
CA VAL A 885 -12.55 -51.05 2.37
C VAL A 885 -11.76 -51.64 3.53
N TYR A 886 -10.44 -51.63 3.40
CA TYR A 886 -9.52 -52.08 4.45
C TYR A 886 -8.78 -50.93 5.13
N TRP A 887 -8.35 -49.91 4.37
CA TRP A 887 -7.64 -48.72 4.88
C TRP A 887 -6.59 -49.04 5.95
N GLY A 888 -5.74 -50.03 5.64
CA GLY A 888 -4.69 -50.45 6.53
C GLY A 888 -5.17 -51.02 7.87
N GLY A 889 -6.39 -51.58 7.95
CA GLY A 889 -7.02 -52.03 9.21
C GLY A 889 -7.78 -50.93 9.97
N LYS A 890 -7.91 -49.74 9.38
CA LYS A 890 -8.51 -48.52 9.96
C LYS A 890 -7.80 -48.05 11.23
N HIS A 891 -6.47 -48.02 11.19
CA HIS A 891 -5.60 -47.55 12.29
C HIS A 891 -5.56 -46.02 12.45
N THR A 892 -6.72 -45.38 12.34
CA THR A 892 -6.91 -43.93 12.40
C THR A 892 -6.22 -43.31 13.61
N ILE A 893 -5.55 -42.18 13.44
CA ILE A 893 -4.95 -41.40 14.54
C ILE A 893 -5.93 -40.30 14.94
N PHE A 894 -6.20 -40.15 16.23
CA PHE A 894 -7.01 -39.07 16.78
C PHE A 894 -6.19 -38.26 17.79
N VAL A 895 -6.11 -36.94 17.60
CA VAL A 895 -5.39 -36.02 18.50
C VAL A 895 -6.39 -35.17 19.28
N PHE A 896 -6.23 -35.09 20.61
CA PHE A 896 -7.16 -34.40 21.50
C PHE A 896 -6.51 -33.18 22.17
N GLY A 897 -7.11 -32.00 21.98
CA GLY A 897 -6.66 -30.74 22.56
C GLY A 897 -7.04 -30.56 24.03
N ASN A 898 -6.29 -29.73 24.76
CA ASN A 898 -6.57 -29.42 26.16
C ASN A 898 -7.74 -28.42 26.30
N ARG A 899 -8.93 -28.92 26.62
CA ARG A 899 -10.13 -28.11 26.87
C ARG A 899 -10.34 -27.75 28.35
N LYS A 900 -9.58 -28.35 29.27
CA LYS A 900 -9.67 -28.07 30.71
C LYS A 900 -9.37 -26.61 31.02
N ARG A 901 -8.41 -26.03 30.31
CA ARG A 901 -7.90 -24.68 30.55
C ARG A 901 -8.96 -23.59 30.48
N SER A 902 -9.78 -23.60 29.43
CA SER A 902 -10.84 -22.61 29.23
C SER A 902 -11.88 -22.62 30.37
N GLY A 903 -12.04 -23.75 31.08
CA GLY A 903 -13.01 -23.91 32.17
C GLY A 903 -12.45 -23.77 33.58
N GLY A 904 -11.13 -23.55 33.75
CA GLY A 904 -10.49 -23.44 35.06
C GLY A 904 -10.05 -24.76 35.70
N ALA A 905 -9.42 -24.68 36.87
CA ALA A 905 -8.84 -25.83 37.58
C ALA A 905 -9.85 -26.95 37.90
N ALA A 906 -11.11 -26.57 38.20
CA ALA A 906 -12.21 -27.48 38.49
C ALA A 906 -12.92 -28.02 37.22
N SER A 907 -12.51 -27.58 36.03
CA SER A 907 -13.09 -28.02 34.77
C SER A 907 -12.95 -29.54 34.62
N PRO A 908 -14.03 -30.26 34.29
CA PRO A 908 -13.95 -31.70 34.05
C PRO A 908 -13.65 -32.01 32.57
N GLU A 909 -13.24 -31.03 31.77
CA GLU A 909 -12.89 -31.20 30.35
C GLU A 909 -11.50 -31.84 30.18
N MET A 910 -11.18 -32.23 28.94
CA MET A 910 -9.91 -32.87 28.56
C MET A 910 -8.68 -32.08 29.03
N PRO A 911 -7.81 -32.64 29.88
CA PRO A 911 -6.55 -31.99 30.28
C PRO A 911 -5.46 -32.16 29.22
N ALA A 912 -4.27 -31.60 29.49
CA ALA A 912 -3.02 -32.04 28.85
C ALA A 912 -2.79 -33.54 29.12
N TYR A 913 -1.84 -34.14 28.40
CA TYR A 913 -1.55 -35.57 28.53
C TYR A 913 -1.34 -35.99 29.99
N ASP A 914 -2.08 -37.01 30.41
CA ASP A 914 -2.18 -37.48 31.79
C ASP A 914 -2.01 -39.00 31.89
N ASP A 915 -1.14 -39.56 31.04
CA ASP A 915 -0.93 -41.00 30.90
C ASP A 915 -2.17 -41.79 30.48
N GLY A 916 -3.09 -41.13 29.77
CA GLY A 916 -4.30 -41.72 29.22
C GLY A 916 -5.42 -41.91 30.23
N VAL A 917 -5.25 -41.42 31.47
CA VAL A 917 -6.22 -41.57 32.56
C VAL A 917 -7.56 -40.94 32.18
N TYR A 918 -7.57 -39.71 31.64
CA TYR A 918 -8.82 -39.06 31.26
C TYR A 918 -9.58 -39.82 30.18
N LEU A 919 -8.88 -40.34 29.17
CA LEU A 919 -9.49 -41.12 28.10
C LEU A 919 -9.99 -42.47 28.61
N GLU A 920 -9.29 -43.12 29.52
CA GLU A 920 -9.77 -44.33 30.17
C GLU A 920 -11.07 -44.05 30.95
N ASP A 921 -11.08 -43.02 31.79
CA ASP A 921 -12.24 -42.67 32.63
C ASP A 921 -13.46 -42.23 31.80
N ASN A 922 -13.25 -41.51 30.69
CA ASN A 922 -14.33 -40.88 29.94
C ASN A 922 -14.71 -41.61 28.64
N LEU A 923 -13.75 -42.20 27.91
CA LEU A 923 -14.02 -42.98 26.70
C LEU A 923 -14.30 -44.45 27.02
N VAL A 924 -13.43 -45.10 27.80
CA VAL A 924 -13.54 -46.54 28.07
C VAL A 924 -14.61 -46.81 29.12
N ASN A 925 -14.45 -46.25 30.33
CA ASN A 925 -15.29 -46.52 31.50
C ASN A 925 -16.48 -45.55 31.64
N GLY A 926 -16.49 -44.48 30.83
CA GLY A 926 -17.43 -43.38 30.95
C GLY A 926 -18.84 -43.66 30.41
N THR A 927 -19.79 -42.83 30.85
CA THR A 927 -21.15 -42.77 30.28
C THR A 927 -21.16 -42.12 28.89
N SER A 928 -22.25 -42.22 28.13
CA SER A 928 -22.38 -41.54 26.83
C SER A 928 -22.14 -40.03 26.89
N GLY A 929 -22.47 -39.38 28.01
CA GLY A 929 -22.18 -37.96 28.22
C GLY A 929 -20.67 -37.68 28.36
N ASN A 930 -19.97 -38.51 29.15
CA ASN A 930 -18.52 -38.42 29.33
C ASN A 930 -17.77 -38.70 28.01
N ARG A 931 -18.25 -39.67 27.23
CA ARG A 931 -17.67 -39.99 25.92
C ARG A 931 -17.78 -38.82 24.95
N ASN A 932 -18.97 -38.24 24.82
CA ASN A 932 -19.19 -37.04 24.00
C ASN A 932 -18.31 -35.88 24.46
N LYS A 933 -18.05 -35.77 25.76
CA LYS A 933 -17.16 -34.76 26.32
C LYS A 933 -15.71 -34.94 25.89
N ALA A 934 -15.18 -36.17 25.97
CA ALA A 934 -13.85 -36.47 25.47
C ALA A 934 -13.73 -36.23 23.95
N TRP A 935 -14.69 -36.68 23.15
CA TRP A 935 -14.69 -36.46 21.69
C TRP A 935 -14.83 -34.99 21.27
N ARG A 936 -15.46 -34.15 22.10
CA ARG A 936 -15.45 -32.70 21.89
C ARG A 936 -14.03 -32.11 21.89
N ALA A 937 -13.05 -32.78 22.47
CA ALA A 937 -11.64 -32.37 22.44
C ALA A 937 -10.86 -32.89 21.23
N CYS A 938 -11.39 -33.81 20.42
CA CYS A 938 -10.68 -34.28 19.22
C CYS A 938 -10.56 -33.15 18.18
N MET A 939 -9.34 -32.87 17.74
CA MET A 939 -9.00 -31.74 16.89
C MET A 939 -8.62 -32.21 15.48
N TRP A 940 -7.63 -33.08 15.41
CA TRP A 940 -7.04 -33.57 14.16
C TRP A 940 -7.19 -35.08 14.04
N VAL A 941 -7.36 -35.53 12.80
CA VAL A 941 -7.45 -36.94 12.42
C VAL A 941 -6.46 -37.21 11.30
N GLY A 942 -5.73 -38.32 11.40
CA GLY A 942 -4.93 -38.86 10.30
C GLY A 942 -5.35 -40.28 9.96
N GLN A 943 -5.37 -40.65 8.67
CA GLN A 943 -5.64 -42.02 8.20
C GLN A 943 -4.34 -42.67 7.72
N PRO A 944 -3.54 -43.28 8.61
CA PRO A 944 -2.22 -43.80 8.23
C PRO A 944 -2.33 -45.13 7.48
N MET A 945 -1.39 -45.33 6.56
CA MET A 945 -1.16 -46.57 5.85
C MET A 945 0.35 -46.81 5.74
N LEU A 946 0.76 -48.06 5.53
CA LEU A 946 2.17 -48.36 5.23
C LEU A 946 2.43 -48.32 3.73
N ASP A 947 3.59 -47.82 3.32
CA ASP A 947 4.06 -47.96 1.94
C ASP A 947 4.66 -49.35 1.73
N PHE A 948 3.96 -50.23 1.02
CA PHE A 948 4.41 -51.60 0.76
C PHE A 948 5.83 -51.69 0.20
N SER A 949 6.23 -50.74 -0.65
CA SER A 949 7.51 -50.78 -1.36
C SER A 949 8.73 -50.62 -0.45
N SER A 950 8.54 -50.04 0.74
CA SER A 950 9.62 -49.68 1.67
C SER A 950 9.73 -50.59 2.91
N ILE A 951 8.66 -51.32 3.27
CA ILE A 951 8.59 -52.10 4.52
C ILE A 951 8.94 -53.60 4.40
N GLY A 952 8.62 -54.28 3.29
CA GLY A 952 8.87 -55.72 3.10
C GLY A 952 8.04 -56.66 4.00
N ASP A 953 8.26 -57.98 3.90
CA ASP A 953 7.39 -59.02 4.51
C ASP A 953 7.96 -59.69 5.79
N VAL A 954 9.13 -59.30 6.30
CA VAL A 954 9.79 -59.99 7.43
C VAL A 954 10.09 -59.03 8.57
N TYR A 955 9.47 -59.26 9.73
CA TYR A 955 9.65 -58.51 10.96
C TYR A 955 10.13 -59.41 12.11
N SER A 956 11.00 -58.89 12.97
CA SER A 956 11.51 -59.56 14.17
C SER A 956 10.90 -59.02 15.47
N ASP A 957 10.44 -57.77 15.47
CA ASP A 957 9.62 -57.08 16.48
C ASP A 957 8.36 -56.52 15.80
N THR A 958 7.25 -56.45 16.54
CA THR A 958 5.94 -55.95 16.09
C THR A 958 5.99 -54.55 15.46
N TYR A 959 6.98 -53.72 15.81
CA TYR A 959 7.12 -52.34 15.31
C TYR A 959 8.31 -52.15 14.35
N ASP A 960 8.86 -53.24 13.78
CA ASP A 960 9.98 -53.16 12.84
C ASP A 960 9.64 -52.46 11.51
N PHE A 961 8.36 -52.21 11.24
CA PHE A 961 7.90 -51.42 10.11
C PHE A 961 8.28 -49.94 10.21
N ILE A 962 8.48 -49.39 11.42
CA ILE A 962 8.95 -48.01 11.61
C ILE A 962 10.42 -47.92 11.19
N LYS A 963 10.72 -47.49 9.96
CA LYS A 963 12.11 -47.54 9.43
C LYS A 963 12.97 -46.35 9.87
N THR A 964 12.34 -45.22 10.16
CA THR A 964 12.93 -43.99 10.67
C THR A 964 11.85 -43.17 11.39
N ASP A 965 12.23 -42.25 12.26
CA ASP A 965 11.27 -41.40 12.96
C ASP A 965 10.59 -40.44 11.97
N VAL A 966 9.30 -40.19 12.18
CA VAL A 966 8.47 -39.34 11.33
C VAL A 966 7.91 -38.20 12.17
N LYS A 967 8.01 -36.97 11.67
CA LYS A 967 7.41 -35.78 12.25
C LYS A 967 6.38 -35.20 11.28
N ILE A 968 5.15 -35.08 11.73
CA ILE A 968 4.04 -34.48 10.97
C ILE A 968 3.71 -33.15 11.62
N ARG A 969 3.81 -32.06 10.86
CA ARG A 969 3.58 -30.69 11.32
C ARG A 969 2.30 -30.19 10.69
N LEU A 970 1.36 -29.69 11.49
CA LEU A 970 0.14 -29.03 11.04
C LEU A 970 0.06 -27.65 11.70
N ARG A 971 -0.09 -26.58 10.91
CA ARG A 971 -0.07 -25.19 11.37
C ARG A 971 -1.35 -24.48 10.95
N VAL A 972 -1.93 -23.72 11.86
CA VAL A 972 -3.12 -22.90 11.62
C VAL A 972 -2.92 -21.48 12.15
N ALA A 973 -3.62 -20.52 11.56
CA ALA A 973 -3.58 -19.15 12.04
C ALA A 973 -4.29 -19.04 13.40
N LYS A 974 -3.69 -18.27 14.31
CA LYS A 974 -4.22 -18.00 15.65
C LYS A 974 -4.08 -16.53 15.99
N LYS A 975 -5.19 -15.93 16.38
CA LYS A 975 -5.19 -14.59 16.97
C LYS A 975 -4.38 -14.58 18.27
N TYR A 976 -3.73 -13.46 18.58
CA TYR A 976 -3.13 -13.24 19.88
C TYR A 976 -4.20 -13.07 20.96
N GLU A 977 -4.02 -13.75 22.09
CA GLU A 977 -4.92 -13.65 23.23
C GLU A 977 -4.24 -14.00 24.56
N LYS A 978 -4.98 -13.82 25.66
CA LYS A 978 -4.49 -14.17 26.99
C LYS A 978 -4.33 -15.68 27.12
N TYR A 979 -3.20 -16.08 27.68
CA TYR A 979 -2.97 -17.48 28.06
C TYR A 979 -2.12 -17.54 29.32
N ALA A 980 -2.68 -18.17 30.35
CA ALA A 980 -2.02 -18.33 31.65
C ALA A 980 -1.00 -19.47 31.62
N THR A 981 0.19 -19.23 32.15
CA THR A 981 1.26 -20.23 32.30
C THR A 981 1.40 -20.62 33.78
N LYS A 982 2.41 -21.45 34.13
CA LYS A 982 2.77 -21.80 35.52
C LYS A 982 1.69 -22.54 36.31
N GLY A 983 0.84 -23.28 35.61
CA GLY A 983 -0.26 -24.06 36.20
C GLY A 983 -1.50 -23.24 36.57
N TYR A 984 -1.54 -21.95 36.22
CA TYR A 984 -2.71 -21.09 36.41
C TYR A 984 -3.71 -21.22 35.27
N TYR A 985 -4.95 -20.79 35.55
CA TYR A 985 -6.06 -20.83 34.60
C TYR A 985 -6.61 -19.42 34.42
N THR A 986 -6.97 -19.07 33.18
CA THR A 986 -7.55 -17.76 32.86
C THR A 986 -9.02 -17.66 33.29
N THR A 987 -9.63 -18.69 33.87
CA THR A 987 -11.00 -18.63 34.41
C THR A 987 -11.05 -19.08 35.87
N PRO A 988 -11.65 -18.28 36.78
CA PRO A 988 -12.21 -16.95 36.50
C PRO A 988 -11.10 -15.89 36.32
N ILE A 989 -11.32 -15.04 35.30
CA ILE A 989 -10.46 -14.05 34.61
C ILE A 989 -9.63 -13.05 35.46
N GLY A 990 -9.56 -13.18 36.78
CA GLY A 990 -9.03 -12.12 37.67
C GLY A 990 -7.69 -12.34 38.35
N ASP A 991 -7.13 -13.55 38.42
CA ASP A 991 -5.88 -13.77 39.18
C ASP A 991 -4.64 -13.50 38.31
N THR A 992 -4.13 -12.29 38.41
CA THR A 992 -2.89 -11.84 37.76
C THR A 992 -1.73 -11.68 38.75
N ALA A 993 -1.88 -12.16 40.00
CA ALA A 993 -0.85 -11.98 41.04
C ALA A 993 0.50 -12.64 40.69
N TYR A 994 0.47 -13.64 39.81
CA TYR A 994 1.63 -14.39 39.33
C TYR A 994 1.93 -14.17 37.84
N ALA A 995 1.18 -13.26 37.19
CA ALA A 995 1.37 -12.91 35.80
C ALA A 995 2.43 -11.82 35.66
N ALA A 996 3.37 -11.99 34.75
CA ALA A 996 4.37 -10.99 34.36
C ALA A 996 3.78 -9.89 33.47
N ASN A 997 2.74 -10.19 32.68
CA ASN A 997 2.05 -9.25 31.80
C ASN A 997 0.52 -9.46 31.83
N GLU A 998 -0.06 -9.73 33.01
CA GLU A 998 -1.51 -10.00 33.16
C GLU A 998 -2.05 -11.09 32.21
N TRP A 999 -1.18 -12.06 31.88
CA TRP A 999 -1.39 -13.15 30.93
C TRP A 999 -1.51 -12.73 29.46
N TYR A 1000 -1.33 -11.45 29.14
CA TYR A 1000 -1.18 -10.98 27.76
C TYR A 1000 0.15 -11.45 27.16
N PRO A 1001 0.26 -11.52 25.82
CA PRO A 1001 1.49 -11.93 25.15
C PRO A 1001 2.74 -11.22 25.69
N LEU A 1002 3.72 -12.02 26.08
CA LEU A 1002 5.01 -11.59 26.58
C LEU A 1002 6.07 -12.56 26.04
N TYR A 1003 7.07 -12.00 25.37
CA TYR A 1003 8.12 -12.76 24.72
C TYR A 1003 9.49 -12.26 25.16
N ARG A 1004 10.48 -13.16 25.16
CA ARG A 1004 11.89 -12.83 25.36
C ARG A 1004 12.71 -13.43 24.24
N PHE A 1005 13.72 -12.72 23.76
CA PHE A 1005 14.66 -13.25 22.78
C PHE A 1005 16.07 -12.73 23.02
N THR A 1006 17.04 -13.46 22.50
CA THR A 1006 18.45 -13.09 22.52
C THR A 1006 18.94 -12.96 21.08
N THR A 1007 19.83 -12.02 20.85
CA THR A 1007 20.53 -11.85 19.56
C THR A 1007 21.98 -12.31 19.63
N THR A 1008 22.39 -12.93 20.74
CA THR A 1008 23.80 -13.25 21.01
C THR A 1008 24.41 -14.22 19.99
N ASP A 1009 23.63 -15.16 19.47
CA ASP A 1009 24.04 -16.13 18.46
C ASP A 1009 24.09 -15.54 17.04
N ILE A 1010 23.39 -14.43 16.80
CA ILE A 1010 23.27 -13.78 15.48
C ILE A 1010 23.95 -12.40 15.39
N ALA A 1011 24.49 -11.89 16.50
CA ALA A 1011 25.12 -10.58 16.56
C ALA A 1011 26.40 -10.51 15.72
N THR A 1012 26.66 -9.34 15.14
CA THR A 1012 27.88 -9.10 14.36
C THR A 1012 29.08 -8.86 15.27
N ILE A 1013 30.21 -9.45 14.88
CA ILE A 1013 31.48 -9.33 15.61
C ILE A 1013 32.38 -8.39 14.81
N THR A 1014 32.78 -7.28 15.42
CA THR A 1014 33.74 -6.32 14.86
C THR A 1014 35.09 -6.44 15.55
N SER A 1015 36.13 -5.78 15.01
CA SER A 1015 37.50 -5.83 15.54
C SER A 1015 38.08 -7.25 15.65
N ASN A 1016 37.65 -8.17 14.79
CA ASN A 1016 38.18 -9.52 14.72
C ASN A 1016 39.50 -9.52 13.92
N ASN A 1017 40.63 -9.51 14.62
CA ASN A 1017 41.94 -9.39 13.98
C ASN A 1017 42.24 -10.52 12.96
N ASP A 1018 41.82 -11.75 13.23
CA ASP A 1018 42.04 -12.87 12.29
C ASP A 1018 41.31 -12.64 10.96
N THR A 1019 40.07 -12.13 11.05
CA THR A 1019 39.27 -11.73 9.89
C THR A 1019 39.93 -10.57 9.15
N ALA A 1020 40.39 -9.53 9.86
CA ALA A 1020 41.09 -8.39 9.25
C ALA A 1020 42.37 -8.80 8.51
N VAL A 1021 43.16 -9.70 9.09
CA VAL A 1021 44.37 -10.25 8.45
C VAL A 1021 44.00 -11.01 7.19
N SER A 1022 42.98 -11.87 7.23
CA SER A 1022 42.52 -12.63 6.06
C SER A 1022 41.94 -11.72 4.96
N ALA A 1023 41.31 -10.62 5.34
CA ALA A 1023 40.71 -9.66 4.42
C ALA A 1023 41.76 -8.92 3.56
N LEU A 1024 43.02 -8.82 4.00
CA LEU A 1024 44.10 -8.25 3.18
C LEU A 1024 44.32 -9.00 1.86
N ASP A 1025 44.00 -10.30 1.81
CA ASP A 1025 44.10 -11.10 0.59
C ASP A 1025 43.03 -10.74 -0.45
N LEU A 1026 41.91 -10.13 -0.01
CA LEU A 1026 40.83 -9.65 -0.87
C LEU A 1026 41.20 -8.34 -1.59
N ILE A 1027 42.21 -7.60 -1.11
CA ILE A 1027 42.60 -6.33 -1.71
C ILE A 1027 43.03 -6.57 -3.16
N ASN A 1028 42.40 -5.82 -4.07
CA ASN A 1028 42.67 -5.91 -5.49
C ASN A 1028 42.60 -4.52 -6.14
N VAL A 1029 42.95 -4.45 -7.43
CA VAL A 1029 42.84 -3.24 -8.26
C VAL A 1029 41.95 -3.58 -9.44
N VAL A 1030 40.96 -2.74 -9.72
CA VAL A 1030 39.97 -2.97 -10.78
C VAL A 1030 39.84 -1.73 -11.68
N PRO A 1031 39.90 -1.89 -13.01
CA PRO A 1031 40.30 -3.09 -13.74
C PRO A 1031 41.82 -3.36 -13.62
N ASN A 1032 42.20 -4.64 -13.65
CA ASN A 1032 43.59 -5.08 -13.75
C ASN A 1032 43.70 -6.24 -14.75
N PRO A 1033 44.26 -6.02 -15.95
CA PRO A 1033 44.86 -4.77 -16.46
C PRO A 1033 43.83 -3.69 -16.83
N TYR A 1034 44.24 -2.43 -16.79
CA TYR A 1034 43.49 -1.30 -17.36
C TYR A 1034 43.86 -1.10 -18.83
N TYR A 1035 42.86 -1.07 -19.72
CA TYR A 1035 43.05 -0.89 -21.17
C TYR A 1035 42.29 0.33 -21.68
N ALA A 1036 42.86 1.52 -21.50
CA ALA A 1036 42.38 2.82 -22.01
C ALA A 1036 40.96 3.26 -21.60
N TYR A 1037 40.22 2.42 -20.88
CA TYR A 1037 38.86 2.63 -20.42
C TYR A 1037 38.57 1.82 -19.15
N SER A 1038 37.68 2.34 -18.33
CA SER A 1038 37.14 1.72 -17.13
C SER A 1038 35.66 2.10 -17.00
N ALA A 1039 34.84 1.17 -16.51
CA ALA A 1039 33.41 1.41 -16.28
C ALA A 1039 33.15 2.48 -15.19
N TYR A 1040 34.18 2.86 -14.41
CA TYR A 1040 34.11 3.92 -13.41
C TYR A 1040 34.33 5.33 -13.99
N GLU A 1041 34.64 5.46 -15.28
CA GLU A 1041 34.88 6.77 -15.93
C GLU A 1041 33.55 7.41 -16.34
N SER A 1042 33.29 8.64 -15.88
CA SER A 1042 32.05 9.37 -16.21
C SER A 1042 32.09 10.09 -17.56
N ASN A 1043 33.29 10.36 -18.09
CA ASN A 1043 33.46 11.03 -19.38
C ASN A 1043 34.83 10.72 -20.01
N LYS A 1044 35.06 11.21 -21.23
CA LYS A 1044 36.28 10.97 -22.03
C LYS A 1044 37.56 11.61 -21.46
N LEU A 1045 37.47 12.45 -20.42
CA LEU A 1045 38.61 13.07 -19.74
C LEU A 1045 38.93 12.38 -18.41
N ASP A 1046 37.98 11.65 -17.82
CA ASP A 1046 38.19 10.86 -16.60
C ASP A 1046 38.93 9.56 -16.92
N SER A 1047 40.00 9.26 -16.17
CA SER A 1047 40.74 7.99 -16.26
C SER A 1047 40.89 7.46 -14.85
N ARG A 1048 40.21 6.37 -14.52
CA ARG A 1048 40.07 5.94 -13.13
C ARG A 1048 40.14 4.44 -12.96
N ILE A 1049 40.93 4.02 -11.98
CA ILE A 1049 40.86 2.68 -11.40
C ILE A 1049 40.51 2.76 -9.92
N LYS A 1050 40.05 1.64 -9.37
CA LYS A 1050 39.69 1.53 -7.96
C LYS A 1050 40.55 0.46 -7.29
N ILE A 1051 41.14 0.79 -6.15
CA ILE A 1051 41.78 -0.17 -5.25
C ILE A 1051 40.72 -0.59 -4.24
N THR A 1052 40.34 -1.86 -4.21
CA THR A 1052 39.13 -2.37 -3.55
C THR A 1052 39.44 -3.21 -2.31
N ASN A 1053 38.45 -3.38 -1.44
CA ASN A 1053 38.50 -4.18 -0.21
C ASN A 1053 39.57 -3.72 0.79
N LEU A 1054 39.81 -2.40 0.83
CA LEU A 1054 40.78 -1.78 1.72
C LEU A 1054 40.21 -1.68 3.14
N PRO A 1055 41.06 -1.83 4.18
CA PRO A 1055 40.67 -1.55 5.55
C PRO A 1055 40.43 -0.05 5.78
N ASP A 1056 39.82 0.27 6.92
CA ASP A 1056 39.50 1.66 7.29
C ASP A 1056 40.73 2.58 7.30
N VAL A 1057 41.83 2.06 7.85
CA VAL A 1057 43.11 2.78 7.98
C VAL A 1057 44.22 2.05 7.24
N CYS A 1058 44.77 2.66 6.20
CA CYS A 1058 45.96 2.16 5.52
C CYS A 1058 46.72 3.24 4.74
N ASN A 1059 48.00 2.98 4.49
CA ASN A 1059 48.83 3.75 3.56
C ASN A 1059 48.96 2.99 2.25
N ILE A 1060 48.69 3.67 1.14
CA ILE A 1060 48.79 3.11 -0.21
C ILE A 1060 49.91 3.84 -0.94
N ASN A 1061 51.01 3.12 -1.17
CA ASN A 1061 52.19 3.64 -1.85
C ASN A 1061 52.31 3.03 -3.24
N ILE A 1062 52.34 3.86 -4.27
CA ILE A 1062 52.42 3.42 -5.67
C ILE A 1062 53.81 3.70 -6.21
N TYR A 1063 54.45 2.67 -6.77
CA TYR A 1063 55.79 2.73 -7.34
C TYR A 1063 55.81 2.27 -8.79
N SER A 1064 56.71 2.85 -9.58
CA SER A 1064 57.12 2.26 -10.86
C SER A 1064 57.97 0.99 -10.64
N VAL A 1065 58.13 0.15 -11.67
CA VAL A 1065 59.01 -1.04 -11.61
C VAL A 1065 60.47 -0.68 -11.26
N GLY A 1066 60.92 0.54 -11.55
CA GLY A 1066 62.24 1.04 -11.18
C GLY A 1066 62.37 1.48 -9.71
N GLY A 1067 61.30 1.40 -8.92
CA GLY A 1067 61.27 1.82 -7.50
C GLY A 1067 61.02 3.32 -7.29
N THR A 1068 60.78 4.10 -8.35
CA THR A 1068 60.40 5.51 -8.21
C THR A 1068 59.00 5.64 -7.63
N HIS A 1069 58.83 6.42 -6.57
CA HIS A 1069 57.55 6.75 -5.96
C HIS A 1069 56.69 7.60 -6.90
N VAL A 1070 55.44 7.19 -7.11
CA VAL A 1070 54.50 7.81 -8.06
C VAL A 1070 53.43 8.59 -7.32
N ARG A 1071 52.78 7.99 -6.32
CA ARG A 1071 51.70 8.58 -5.54
C ARG A 1071 51.53 7.87 -4.20
N GLU A 1072 51.15 8.63 -3.19
CA GLU A 1072 50.77 8.15 -1.85
C GLU A 1072 49.30 8.54 -1.58
N PHE A 1073 48.54 7.61 -1.02
CA PHE A 1073 47.25 7.90 -0.38
C PHE A 1073 47.32 7.48 1.09
N ARG A 1074 46.86 8.36 1.97
CA ARG A 1074 46.63 8.05 3.38
C ARG A 1074 45.14 7.95 3.61
N LYS A 1075 44.68 6.74 3.88
CA LYS A 1075 43.27 6.43 4.08
C LYS A 1075 43.00 6.29 5.57
N ASP A 1076 41.97 6.99 6.02
CA ASP A 1076 41.47 7.01 7.39
C ASP A 1076 39.96 7.32 7.36
N ASN A 1077 39.19 6.39 6.79
CA ASN A 1077 37.73 6.48 6.62
C ASN A 1077 37.14 5.08 6.40
N THR A 1078 35.82 4.92 6.50
CA THR A 1078 35.11 3.63 6.39
C THR A 1078 34.91 3.12 4.95
N ILE A 1079 35.20 3.92 3.93
CA ILE A 1079 34.98 3.51 2.53
C ILE A 1079 35.94 2.38 2.19
N THR A 1080 35.49 1.22 1.72
CA THR A 1080 36.38 0.06 1.47
C THR A 1080 37.17 0.13 0.16
N PHE A 1081 37.31 1.31 -0.42
CA PHE A 1081 38.06 1.52 -1.66
C PHE A 1081 38.79 2.86 -1.72
N GLN A 1082 39.73 2.97 -2.67
CA GLN A 1082 40.41 4.21 -3.03
C GLN A 1082 40.45 4.35 -4.55
N ASP A 1083 39.91 5.45 -5.06
CA ASP A 1083 40.01 5.80 -6.47
C ASP A 1083 41.39 6.39 -6.78
N TRP A 1084 41.98 5.97 -7.91
CA TRP A 1084 43.18 6.56 -8.47
C TRP A 1084 42.91 7.04 -9.90
N ASP A 1085 43.02 8.36 -10.08
CA ASP A 1085 42.88 9.11 -11.34
C ASP A 1085 44.03 8.90 -12.36
N LEU A 1086 44.89 7.89 -12.11
CA LEU A 1086 46.08 7.56 -12.90
C LEU A 1086 47.07 8.72 -13.08
N LYS A 1087 47.11 9.67 -12.14
CA LYS A 1087 48.10 10.74 -12.07
C LYS A 1087 49.09 10.52 -10.94
N ASN A 1088 50.29 11.08 -11.06
CA ASN A 1088 51.29 11.11 -9.99
C ASN A 1088 50.93 12.14 -8.90
N GLN A 1089 51.76 12.25 -7.86
CA GLN A 1089 51.56 13.14 -6.71
C GLN A 1089 51.36 14.63 -7.06
N VAL A 1090 51.88 15.10 -8.20
CA VAL A 1090 51.77 16.50 -8.65
C VAL A 1090 50.72 16.68 -9.76
N GLY A 1091 49.86 15.67 -9.98
CA GLY A 1091 48.73 15.76 -10.92
C GLY A 1091 49.07 15.50 -12.39
N ILE A 1092 50.24 14.93 -12.69
CA ILE A 1092 50.65 14.60 -14.07
C ILE A 1092 50.24 13.15 -14.38
N PRO A 1093 49.55 12.87 -15.52
CA PRO A 1093 49.21 11.51 -15.94
C PRO A 1093 50.44 10.60 -16.03
N ILE A 1094 50.29 9.36 -15.60
CA ILE A 1094 51.37 8.36 -15.65
C ILE A 1094 51.53 7.77 -17.07
N ALA A 1095 52.67 7.14 -17.32
CA ALA A 1095 52.91 6.43 -18.58
C ALA A 1095 52.27 5.03 -18.55
N SER A 1096 52.07 4.44 -19.74
CA SER A 1096 51.68 3.02 -19.81
C SER A 1096 52.78 2.12 -19.25
N GLY A 1097 52.42 1.13 -18.43
CA GLY A 1097 53.40 0.24 -17.82
C GLY A 1097 52.87 -0.54 -16.62
N VAL A 1098 53.78 -1.29 -16.00
CA VAL A 1098 53.52 -2.01 -14.74
C VAL A 1098 53.85 -1.08 -13.56
N TYR A 1099 52.98 -1.09 -12.55
CA TYR A 1099 53.15 -0.41 -11.28
C TYR A 1099 53.00 -1.39 -10.12
N ILE A 1100 53.71 -1.12 -9.03
CA ILE A 1100 53.64 -1.87 -7.78
C ILE A 1100 52.87 -1.01 -6.79
N ILE A 1101 51.77 -1.53 -6.26
CA ILE A 1101 50.98 -0.89 -5.22
C ILE A 1101 51.24 -1.64 -3.93
N HIS A 1102 51.81 -0.95 -2.95
CA HIS A 1102 52.07 -1.46 -1.61
C HIS A 1102 51.07 -0.83 -0.65
N ILE A 1103 50.27 -1.68 -0.02
CA ILE A 1103 49.29 -1.30 0.99
C ILE A 1103 49.83 -1.75 2.34
N GLU A 1104 49.98 -0.82 3.26
CA GLU A 1104 50.37 -1.06 4.64
C GLU A 1104 49.21 -0.69 5.56
N ALA A 1105 48.67 -1.67 6.27
CA ALA A 1105 47.57 -1.52 7.22
C ALA A 1105 48.14 -1.66 8.66
N PRO A 1106 48.24 -0.56 9.43
CA PRO A 1106 48.86 -0.59 10.75
C PRO A 1106 48.21 -1.61 11.69
N GLY A 1107 49.02 -2.47 12.30
CA GLY A 1107 48.54 -3.49 13.24
C GLY A 1107 47.88 -4.72 12.61
N ILE A 1108 47.59 -4.70 11.30
CA ILE A 1108 46.95 -5.81 10.56
C ILE A 1108 47.97 -6.53 9.68
N GLY A 1109 48.67 -5.81 8.81
CA GLY A 1109 49.66 -6.40 7.89
C GLY A 1109 49.90 -5.59 6.62
N GLU A 1110 50.50 -6.22 5.61
CA GLU A 1110 50.85 -5.58 4.34
C GLU A 1110 50.41 -6.42 3.14
N ARG A 1111 50.05 -5.74 2.04
CA ARG A 1111 49.68 -6.36 0.76
C ARG A 1111 50.40 -5.67 -0.39
N ILE A 1112 50.94 -6.44 -1.33
CA ILE A 1112 51.57 -5.92 -2.54
C ILE A 1112 50.83 -6.43 -3.77
N ILE A 1113 50.40 -5.51 -4.62
CA ILE A 1113 49.69 -5.80 -5.87
C ILE A 1113 50.51 -5.29 -7.05
N LYS A 1114 50.54 -6.09 -8.12
CA LYS A 1114 51.08 -5.68 -9.42
C LYS A 1114 49.92 -5.31 -10.33
N TRP A 1115 49.95 -4.09 -10.86
CA TRP A 1115 48.94 -3.58 -11.78
C TRP A 1115 49.58 -3.15 -13.09
N PHE A 1116 48.90 -3.41 -14.21
CA PHE A 1116 49.33 -2.93 -15.52
C PHE A 1116 48.27 -1.99 -16.11
N GLY A 1117 48.71 -0.83 -16.60
CA GLY A 1117 47.86 0.13 -17.27
C GLY A 1117 48.37 0.49 -18.66
N ALA A 1118 47.51 0.39 -19.67
CA ALA A 1118 47.69 0.99 -20.98
C ALA A 1118 46.89 2.30 -21.04
N ILE A 1119 47.59 3.43 -20.90
CA ILE A 1119 47.01 4.77 -20.79
C ILE A 1119 46.80 5.38 -22.19
N ARG A 1120 45.62 5.98 -22.42
CA ARG A 1120 45.34 6.72 -23.65
C ARG A 1120 46.11 8.05 -23.69
N PRO A 1121 46.62 8.51 -24.86
CA PRO A 1121 47.15 9.86 -24.98
C PRO A 1121 46.04 10.88 -24.69
N PRO A 1122 46.32 11.98 -23.96
CA PRO A 1122 45.33 13.05 -23.79
C PRO A 1122 44.97 13.63 -25.15
N ILE A 1123 43.68 13.54 -25.52
CA ILE A 1123 43.14 14.12 -26.75
C ILE A 1123 42.80 15.58 -26.44
N LEU A 1124 43.56 16.51 -27.02
CA LEU A 1124 43.39 17.96 -26.85
C LEU A 1124 42.65 18.62 -28.03
N ASP A 1125 42.17 17.82 -28.99
CA ASP A 1125 41.43 18.32 -30.15
C ASP A 1125 39.95 18.49 -29.75
N ASN A 1126 39.55 19.75 -29.54
CA ASN A 1126 38.25 20.26 -29.10
C ASN A 1126 38.11 20.44 -27.58
N PHE A 1127 38.72 21.52 -27.09
CA PHE A 1127 38.14 22.29 -25.99
C PHE A 1127 36.89 23.04 -26.45
#